data_AF-A0A6C7TPX2-F1
#
_entry.id   AF-A0A6C7TPX2-F1
#
_cell.length_a   1.000
_cell.length_b   1.000
_cell.length_c   1.000
_cell.angle_alpha   90.00
_cell.angle_beta   90.00
_cell.angle_gamma   90.00
#
_symmetry.space_group_name_H-M   'P 1'
#
loop_
_entity.id
_entity.type
_entity.pdbx_description
1 polymer ?
#
loop_
_entity_poly.entity_id
_entity_poly.type
_entity_poly.pdbx_seq_one_letter_code
_entity_poly.pdbx_strand_id
1 'polypeptide(L)'
;MLCAFECVFASVVNPDFSYQDYLDFASNKGKFKVGATNIQIISKHGKAVDLNAPMIDFGAANFSGRLKGEYTNIGQSFAVGAAHMTWYDKLADIKLTSIKQGDTLYFGGVANRAIAASNDFRPRKAYDIDFAVLKMQKLNLNISASISKELDFIEKASDAKEESLRYEDKYQKTSDLSQGKGKLYNQDRYEYFVREGTGIQGVGDIDITKKPTKVADSDKYHIGGFVTLGDKNDIRSRFLLSFNNYNNQLKRNDFTSSSAPGDSGSALYVYDKLDKKWYLIGVISKSDCNTKFSAGYNCTLVHYALINQPLIEDFKDLKSIKLGDGSYVFENRTLKHGNKNIENVEFISEKNSGFIISDGSSGIYKFHDRIKEMAKSKDLYFNKNGTIKLESNTDLGASVLNFAADSNWEISGNYWFIGGGIYTDVGSKVVYDAKLKEDDFLHKMGQGELEIRSDNVKSGLRMGEGLVSLTGKDKQFGEIYVNGGVLKISNSDNIDFNTLYLNGGTLDLNGQKLSTDKIQANSNKVFITSSKENGELNFLNSKNYIYHGNFISDNDFKVNVKNSQIIFDGNIYNAKSTMNIDKSKVDFQGHPIIHAYVDEKTLKNLEKIGQSAFTKGVDIAQDDWETRHYILKKIDLKDSYLNLSSYANLQVQDLNAKDSSVILGSKEISIDEKDMENIFYKNVGEDYGYFAYTGIGKEMLYEQNLKSINDSEVKEVYFKGNLNLNNSYASIYKTNFEGSINAFKNEKIVSLNQSKF
;
A
#
# COMPACT_ATOMS: atom_id res chain seq x y z
N MET A 1 -18.08 -38.12 15.21
CA MET A 1 -17.95 -38.46 13.78
C MET A 1 -17.03 -37.42 13.14
N LEU A 2 -16.27 -37.76 12.08
CA LEU A 2 -15.05 -37.03 11.71
C LEU A 2 -15.25 -35.55 11.39
N CYS A 3 -14.22 -34.74 11.67
CA CYS A 3 -14.12 -33.35 11.22
C CYS A 3 -14.18 -33.29 9.69
N ALA A 4 -15.19 -32.62 9.15
CA ALA A 4 -15.12 -32.09 7.80
C ALA A 4 -14.15 -30.89 7.83
N PHE A 5 -12.92 -31.09 7.35
CA PHE A 5 -11.99 -30.00 7.11
C PHE A 5 -12.43 -29.26 5.84
N GLU A 6 -13.22 -28.21 6.03
CA GLU A 6 -13.61 -27.31 4.94
C GLU A 6 -12.38 -26.55 4.48
N CYS A 7 -11.94 -26.82 3.25
CA CYS A 7 -10.91 -26.03 2.57
C CYS A 7 -11.52 -24.69 2.15
N VAL A 8 -10.73 -23.63 2.29
CA VAL A 8 -11.22 -22.27 2.41
C VAL A 8 -10.68 -21.49 1.16
N PHE A 9 -11.47 -21.15 0.08
CA PHE A 9 -11.34 -20.12 -1.05
C PHE A 9 -12.62 -19.23 -1.42
N ALA A 10 -12.59 -17.86 -1.32
CA ALA A 10 -13.66 -16.77 -1.27
C ALA A 10 -14.85 -16.76 -2.26
N SER A 11 -15.57 -15.67 -2.59
CA SER A 11 -16.30 -14.69 -1.75
C SER A 11 -17.69 -14.48 -2.40
N VAL A 12 -18.74 -14.02 -1.69
CA VAL A 12 -20.11 -13.89 -2.26
C VAL A 12 -20.77 -12.55 -1.95
N VAL A 13 -21.30 -11.82 -2.95
CA VAL A 13 -21.84 -10.43 -2.80
C VAL A 13 -23.32 -10.26 -3.18
N ASN A 14 -24.00 -9.23 -2.66
CA ASN A 14 -25.45 -9.01 -2.81
C ASN A 14 -25.80 -8.60 -4.26
N PRO A 15 -26.76 -9.25 -4.94
CA PRO A 15 -27.10 -8.99 -6.35
C PRO A 15 -27.76 -7.62 -6.60
N ASP A 16 -28.38 -7.03 -5.57
CA ASP A 16 -29.10 -5.75 -5.66
C ASP A 16 -28.15 -4.56 -5.84
N PHE A 17 -26.86 -4.73 -5.53
CA PHE A 17 -25.84 -3.69 -5.66
C PHE A 17 -24.96 -3.92 -6.90
N SER A 18 -24.27 -2.87 -7.35
CA SER A 18 -23.30 -2.97 -8.44
C SER A 18 -22.12 -3.84 -8.02
N TYR A 19 -21.76 -4.82 -8.83
CA TYR A 19 -20.55 -5.62 -8.59
C TYR A 19 -19.28 -4.75 -8.58
N GLN A 20 -19.29 -3.67 -9.35
CA GLN A 20 -18.20 -2.68 -9.37
C GLN A 20 -17.99 -1.99 -8.01
N ASP A 21 -19.06 -1.67 -7.27
CA ASP A 21 -18.94 -1.04 -5.96
C ASP A 21 -18.19 -1.95 -4.96
N TYR A 22 -18.35 -3.27 -5.06
CA TYR A 22 -17.63 -4.25 -4.21
C TYR A 22 -16.14 -4.37 -4.55
N LEU A 23 -15.78 -4.26 -5.82
CA LEU A 23 -14.39 -4.24 -6.30
C LEU A 23 -13.67 -2.97 -5.83
N ASP A 24 -14.34 -1.82 -5.99
CA ASP A 24 -13.79 -0.51 -5.62
C ASP A 24 -13.69 -0.31 -4.11
N PHE A 25 -14.70 -0.76 -3.35
CA PHE A 25 -14.67 -0.75 -1.89
C PHE A 25 -13.46 -1.51 -1.34
N ALA A 26 -13.21 -2.72 -1.83
CA ALA A 26 -12.09 -3.56 -1.40
C ALA A 26 -10.71 -3.01 -1.79
N SER A 27 -10.65 -2.26 -2.89
CA SER A 27 -9.40 -1.73 -3.47
C SER A 27 -9.12 -0.27 -3.08
N ASN A 28 -10.00 0.35 -2.28
CA ASN A 28 -10.01 1.79 -2.00
C ASN A 28 -10.02 2.70 -3.26
N LYS A 29 -10.78 2.28 -4.27
CA LYS A 29 -10.88 2.92 -5.60
C LYS A 29 -12.26 3.57 -5.83
N GLY A 30 -12.47 4.21 -6.97
CA GLY A 30 -13.73 4.88 -7.29
C GLY A 30 -14.13 5.93 -6.23
N LYS A 31 -15.36 5.87 -5.73
CA LYS A 31 -15.86 6.69 -4.61
C LYS A 31 -15.34 6.27 -3.22
N PHE A 32 -14.69 5.12 -3.10
CA PHE A 32 -14.27 4.51 -1.82
C PHE A 32 -12.81 4.79 -1.46
N LYS A 33 -12.31 5.98 -1.81
CA LYS A 33 -10.96 6.43 -1.44
C LYS A 33 -10.81 6.50 0.07
N VAL A 34 -9.62 6.15 0.57
CA VAL A 34 -9.28 6.18 2.00
C VAL A 34 -9.69 7.51 2.64
N GLY A 35 -10.40 7.45 3.76
CA GLY A 35 -10.84 8.62 4.52
C GLY A 35 -12.06 9.37 3.97
N ALA A 36 -12.59 9.00 2.79
CA ALA A 36 -13.83 9.60 2.27
C ALA A 36 -15.02 9.33 3.21
N THR A 37 -15.88 10.33 3.41
CA THR A 37 -17.01 10.29 4.35
C THR A 37 -18.34 10.52 3.62
N ASN A 38 -19.47 10.23 4.29
CA ASN A 38 -20.82 10.39 3.74
C ASN A 38 -21.02 9.60 2.44
N ILE A 39 -20.41 8.40 2.34
CA ILE A 39 -20.47 7.58 1.14
C ILE A 39 -21.84 6.92 1.08
N GLN A 40 -22.60 7.24 0.04
CA GLN A 40 -23.86 6.59 -0.26
C GLN A 40 -23.68 5.48 -1.30
N ILE A 41 -24.16 4.29 -0.97
CA ILE A 41 -24.14 3.10 -1.82
C ILE A 41 -25.58 2.85 -2.27
N ILE A 42 -25.85 3.03 -3.56
CA ILE A 42 -27.21 2.98 -4.11
C ILE A 42 -27.40 1.63 -4.81
N SER A 43 -28.44 0.90 -4.43
CA SER A 43 -28.84 -0.34 -5.09
C SER A 43 -29.43 -0.07 -6.48
N LYS A 44 -29.46 -1.10 -7.33
CA LYS A 44 -30.14 -1.09 -8.65
C LYS A 44 -31.63 -0.74 -8.59
N HIS A 45 -32.22 -0.74 -7.40
CA HIS A 45 -33.61 -0.40 -7.13
C HIS A 45 -33.75 0.94 -6.37
N GLY A 46 -32.71 1.75 -6.30
CA GLY A 46 -32.72 3.09 -5.70
C GLY A 46 -32.67 3.12 -4.16
N LYS A 47 -32.41 1.98 -3.50
CA LYS A 47 -32.25 1.92 -2.04
C LYS A 47 -30.83 2.38 -1.68
N ALA A 48 -30.73 3.41 -0.85
CA ALA A 48 -29.46 3.89 -0.29
C ALA A 48 -29.03 3.07 0.93
N VAL A 49 -27.71 2.90 1.08
CA VAL A 49 -27.01 2.47 2.28
C VAL A 49 -25.91 3.48 2.55
N ASP A 50 -25.92 4.11 3.73
CA ASP A 50 -25.01 5.20 4.06
C ASP A 50 -23.87 4.73 4.99
N LEU A 51 -22.63 5.00 4.58
CA LEU A 51 -21.44 4.81 5.40
C LEU A 51 -21.07 6.14 6.08
N ASN A 52 -21.56 6.33 7.30
CA ASN A 52 -21.30 7.51 8.14
C ASN A 52 -20.01 7.35 8.98
N ALA A 53 -19.00 6.74 8.38
CA ALA A 53 -17.64 6.63 8.89
C ALA A 53 -16.65 6.98 7.78
N PRO A 54 -15.43 7.47 8.08
CA PRO A 54 -14.37 7.60 7.09
C PRO A 54 -14.06 6.22 6.50
N MET A 55 -13.97 6.10 5.18
CA MET A 55 -13.63 4.85 4.51
C MET A 55 -12.28 4.33 5.03
N ILE A 56 -12.25 3.06 5.41
CA ILE A 56 -11.06 2.39 5.94
C ILE A 56 -9.92 2.37 4.91
N ASP A 57 -8.67 2.47 5.38
CA ASP A 57 -7.50 2.09 4.57
C ASP A 57 -7.29 0.58 4.68
N PHE A 58 -7.64 -0.16 3.63
CA PHE A 58 -7.37 -1.60 3.58
C PHE A 58 -5.88 -1.91 3.36
N GLY A 59 -5.05 -0.90 3.07
CA GLY A 59 -3.63 -0.96 2.70
C GLY A 59 -2.71 -1.79 3.61
N ALA A 60 -3.16 -2.19 4.80
CA ALA A 60 -2.44 -3.12 5.68
C ALA A 60 -2.41 -4.57 5.16
N ALA A 61 -3.34 -4.97 4.28
CA ALA A 61 -3.38 -6.29 3.68
C ALA A 61 -2.21 -6.55 2.70
N ASN A 62 -1.94 -7.82 2.41
CA ASN A 62 -1.12 -8.20 1.26
C ASN A 62 -1.93 -8.00 -0.03
N PHE A 63 -1.62 -7.00 -0.87
CA PHE A 63 -2.43 -6.69 -2.07
C PHE A 63 -2.02 -7.41 -3.36
N SER A 64 -0.90 -8.13 -3.37
CA SER A 64 -0.37 -8.69 -4.61
C SER A 64 0.38 -10.01 -4.41
N GLY A 65 0.75 -10.61 -5.54
CA GLY A 65 1.16 -12.01 -5.60
C GLY A 65 0.01 -12.95 -5.26
N ARG A 66 0.37 -14.04 -4.61
CA ARG A 66 -0.53 -15.09 -4.15
C ARG A 66 -0.79 -14.92 -2.65
N LEU A 67 -1.93 -15.37 -2.15
CA LEU A 67 -2.40 -15.11 -0.78
C LEU A 67 -2.58 -13.60 -0.54
N LYS A 68 -3.20 -12.94 -1.53
CA LYS A 68 -3.54 -11.51 -1.47
C LYS A 68 -4.83 -11.32 -0.67
N GLY A 69 -4.75 -10.58 0.44
CA GLY A 69 -5.85 -10.36 1.38
C GLY A 69 -5.87 -11.34 2.55
N GLU A 70 -5.27 -12.54 2.45
CA GLU A 70 -5.25 -13.55 3.55
C GLU A 70 -4.29 -13.20 4.70
N TYR A 71 -3.42 -12.21 4.52
CA TYR A 71 -2.47 -11.76 5.53
C TYR A 71 -2.48 -10.24 5.70
N THR A 72 -2.47 -9.79 6.96
CA THR A 72 -2.55 -8.38 7.34
C THR A 72 -1.32 -7.97 8.16
N ASN A 73 -0.67 -6.86 7.77
CA ASN A 73 0.44 -6.25 8.50
C ASN A 73 -0.03 -5.68 9.85
N ILE A 74 0.65 -6.04 10.94
CA ILE A 74 0.39 -5.53 12.31
C ILE A 74 1.60 -4.76 12.88
N GLY A 75 2.38 -4.16 11.99
CA GLY A 75 3.49 -3.25 12.29
C GLY A 75 4.86 -3.91 12.20
N GLN A 76 5.85 -3.08 11.85
CA GLN A 76 7.24 -3.47 11.63
C GLN A 76 7.38 -4.64 10.64
N SER A 77 7.75 -5.82 11.12
CA SER A 77 8.00 -7.04 10.34
C SER A 77 7.09 -8.18 10.80
N PHE A 78 5.87 -7.86 11.25
CA PHE A 78 4.91 -8.83 11.74
C PHE A 78 3.59 -8.75 10.97
N ALA A 79 3.04 -9.92 10.62
CA ALA A 79 1.74 -10.04 9.97
C ALA A 79 0.89 -11.10 10.69
N VAL A 80 -0.42 -11.10 10.45
CA VAL A 80 -1.37 -12.08 11.01
C VAL A 80 -2.24 -12.70 9.94
N GLY A 81 -2.74 -13.91 10.21
CA GLY A 81 -3.66 -14.67 9.37
C GLY A 81 -4.21 -15.87 10.13
N ALA A 82 -4.93 -16.77 9.45
CA ALA A 82 -5.50 -17.96 10.07
C ALA A 82 -4.45 -19.06 10.30
N ALA A 83 -4.51 -19.76 11.43
CA ALA A 83 -3.51 -20.78 11.76
C ALA A 83 -3.55 -21.99 10.82
N HIS A 84 -4.72 -22.36 10.29
CA HIS A 84 -4.81 -23.41 9.29
C HIS A 84 -4.18 -23.02 7.92
N MET A 85 -3.90 -21.74 7.67
CA MET A 85 -3.22 -21.30 6.45
C MET A 85 -1.69 -21.43 6.52
N THR A 86 -1.12 -21.88 7.63
CA THR A 86 0.34 -22.02 7.79
C THR A 86 0.86 -23.46 7.75
N TRP A 87 0.04 -24.46 7.40
CA TRP A 87 0.45 -25.86 7.37
C TRP A 87 -0.25 -26.66 6.27
N TYR A 88 0.37 -27.77 5.85
CA TYR A 88 -0.11 -28.62 4.75
C TYR A 88 -0.76 -29.91 5.26
N ASP A 89 -2.05 -30.11 4.97
CA ASP A 89 -2.70 -31.42 5.10
C ASP A 89 -2.41 -32.28 3.87
N LYS A 90 -2.06 -33.55 4.09
CA LYS A 90 -1.71 -34.50 3.01
C LYS A 90 -2.92 -35.00 2.22
N LEU A 91 -4.13 -34.65 2.61
CA LEU A 91 -5.38 -35.19 2.08
C LEU A 91 -6.01 -34.37 0.93
N ALA A 92 -5.45 -33.22 0.55
CA ALA A 92 -5.97 -32.36 -0.53
C ALA A 92 -5.06 -32.39 -1.77
N ASP A 93 -5.51 -33.02 -2.85
CA ASP A 93 -4.74 -33.25 -4.09
C ASP A 93 -4.73 -32.01 -5.03
N ILE A 94 -4.60 -30.81 -4.47
CA ILE A 94 -4.60 -29.52 -5.21
C ILE A 94 -3.46 -28.63 -4.70
N LYS A 95 -2.72 -28.02 -5.65
CA LYS A 95 -1.42 -27.35 -5.46
C LYS A 95 -1.36 -26.11 -4.54
N LEU A 96 -2.48 -25.63 -4.01
CA LEU A 96 -2.59 -24.38 -3.24
C LEU A 96 -3.31 -24.71 -1.91
N THR A 97 -2.92 -24.25 -0.72
CA THR A 97 -2.82 -22.82 -0.37
C THR A 97 -2.00 -22.43 0.87
N SER A 98 -1.49 -23.33 1.69
CA SER A 98 -0.81 -22.94 2.94
C SER A 98 0.54 -22.23 2.71
N ILE A 99 0.80 -21.12 3.42
CA ILE A 99 2.11 -20.46 3.48
C ILE A 99 3.11 -21.34 4.24
N LYS A 100 4.35 -21.36 3.77
CA LYS A 100 5.49 -22.10 4.34
C LYS A 100 6.63 -21.16 4.67
N GLN A 101 7.58 -21.67 5.45
CA GLN A 101 8.81 -20.95 5.74
C GLN A 101 9.60 -20.63 4.45
N GLY A 102 9.86 -19.34 4.24
CA GLY A 102 10.56 -18.80 3.07
C GLY A 102 9.64 -18.28 1.96
N ASP A 103 8.34 -18.53 2.03
CA ASP A 103 7.37 -18.06 1.03
C ASP A 103 7.22 -16.53 1.08
N THR A 104 6.90 -15.93 -0.07
CA THR A 104 6.87 -14.47 -0.26
C THR A 104 5.46 -13.89 -0.17
N LEU A 105 5.30 -12.83 0.62
CA LEU A 105 4.17 -11.89 0.61
C LEU A 105 4.66 -10.52 0.09
N TYR A 106 3.75 -9.62 -0.30
CA TYR A 106 4.06 -8.35 -0.97
C TYR A 106 3.53 -7.13 -0.22
N PHE A 107 4.21 -6.77 0.88
CA PHE A 107 3.79 -5.68 1.77
C PHE A 107 4.34 -4.32 1.34
N GLY A 108 3.48 -3.53 0.69
CA GLY A 108 3.85 -2.23 0.10
C GLY A 108 4.60 -2.39 -1.22
N GLY A 109 4.09 -3.27 -2.11
CA GLY A 109 4.63 -3.48 -3.46
C GLY A 109 5.94 -4.26 -3.56
N VAL A 110 6.58 -4.59 -2.43
CA VAL A 110 7.87 -5.29 -2.39
C VAL A 110 7.77 -6.70 -1.80
N ALA A 111 8.57 -7.62 -2.31
CA ALA A 111 8.68 -8.98 -1.79
C ALA A 111 9.22 -9.01 -0.34
N ASN A 112 8.55 -9.73 0.55
CA ASN A 112 9.00 -9.99 1.92
C ASN A 112 8.65 -11.43 2.34
N ARG A 113 9.61 -12.16 2.91
CA ARG A 113 9.46 -13.61 3.17
C ARG A 113 9.00 -13.91 4.59
N ALA A 114 8.09 -14.86 4.76
CA ALA A 114 7.71 -15.37 6.08
C ALA A 114 8.80 -16.32 6.62
N ILE A 115 9.54 -15.90 7.66
CA ILE A 115 10.68 -16.66 8.20
C ILE A 115 10.35 -17.50 9.44
N ALA A 116 9.32 -17.11 10.20
CA ALA A 116 8.82 -17.85 11.34
C ALA A 116 7.31 -17.59 11.53
N ALA A 117 6.61 -18.52 12.15
CA ALA A 117 5.21 -18.40 12.53
C ALA A 117 5.04 -18.77 14.01
N SER A 118 4.02 -18.26 14.68
CA SER A 118 3.75 -18.52 16.10
C SER A 118 3.39 -19.97 16.44
N ASN A 119 3.14 -20.80 15.42
CA ASN A 119 2.93 -22.25 15.49
C ASN A 119 4.04 -23.04 14.74
N ASP A 120 5.15 -22.39 14.37
CA ASP A 120 6.26 -22.94 13.57
C ASP A 120 5.83 -23.62 12.24
N PHE A 121 4.76 -23.12 11.60
CA PHE A 121 4.17 -23.72 10.39
C PHE A 121 3.67 -25.17 10.60
N ARG A 122 3.30 -25.53 11.83
CA ARG A 122 2.78 -26.84 12.21
C ARG A 122 1.24 -26.88 12.24
N PRO A 123 0.62 -28.07 12.13
CA PRO A 123 -0.83 -28.23 12.27
C PRO A 123 -1.36 -27.71 13.59
N ARG A 124 -2.49 -26.99 13.52
CA ARG A 124 -3.30 -26.57 14.67
C ARG A 124 -3.85 -27.80 15.42
N LYS A 125 -3.73 -27.86 16.74
CA LYS A 125 -4.42 -28.86 17.58
C LYS A 125 -5.88 -28.44 17.77
N ALA A 126 -6.76 -29.41 18.04
CA ALA A 126 -8.22 -29.21 18.04
C ALA A 126 -8.76 -28.10 18.96
N TYR A 127 -8.01 -27.67 19.99
CA TYR A 127 -8.42 -26.66 20.97
C TYR A 127 -7.69 -25.31 20.86
N ASP A 128 -6.70 -25.19 19.97
CA ASP A 128 -5.98 -23.93 19.74
C ASP A 128 -6.91 -22.90 19.11
N ILE A 129 -6.56 -21.60 19.16
CA ILE A 129 -7.21 -20.61 18.31
C ILE A 129 -6.78 -20.76 16.85
N ASP A 130 -7.67 -20.45 15.89
CA ASP A 130 -7.34 -20.47 14.47
C ASP A 130 -6.66 -19.17 13.99
N PHE A 131 -5.64 -18.74 14.73
CA PHE A 131 -4.98 -17.46 14.54
C PHE A 131 -3.46 -17.64 14.67
N ALA A 132 -2.70 -17.14 13.70
CA ALA A 132 -1.25 -17.22 13.68
C ALA A 132 -0.61 -15.86 13.40
N VAL A 133 0.56 -15.66 14.00
CA VAL A 133 1.41 -14.47 13.82
C VAL A 133 2.65 -14.88 13.04
N LEU A 134 2.94 -14.17 11.96
CA LEU A 134 4.14 -14.33 11.15
C LEU A 134 5.19 -13.30 11.54
N LYS A 135 6.46 -13.72 11.52
CA LYS A 135 7.64 -12.84 11.48
C LYS A 135 8.17 -12.84 10.05
N MET A 136 8.38 -11.66 9.52
CA MET A 136 8.85 -11.42 8.16
C MET A 136 10.37 -11.18 8.12
N GLN A 137 10.99 -11.41 6.96
CA GLN A 137 12.42 -11.25 6.71
C GLN A 137 12.88 -9.79 6.86
N LYS A 138 12.10 -8.85 6.33
CA LYS A 138 12.35 -7.41 6.37
C LYS A 138 11.17 -6.68 7.02
N LEU A 139 11.32 -5.38 7.27
CA LEU A 139 10.21 -4.48 7.58
C LEU A 139 9.21 -4.45 6.41
N ASN A 140 7.92 -4.57 6.73
CA ASN A 140 6.79 -4.34 5.83
C ASN A 140 6.70 -2.84 5.53
N LEU A 141 6.48 -2.45 4.27
CA LEU A 141 6.50 -1.03 3.85
C LEU A 141 5.12 -0.38 3.76
N ASN A 142 4.06 -1.15 3.94
CA ASN A 142 2.69 -0.65 4.01
C ASN A 142 2.29 -0.25 5.44
N ILE A 143 1.14 0.41 5.56
CA ILE A 143 0.54 0.76 6.85
C ILE A 143 0.30 -0.48 7.72
N SER A 144 0.12 -0.28 9.02
CA SER A 144 -0.24 -1.34 9.96
C SER A 144 -1.70 -1.28 10.38
N ALA A 145 -2.34 -2.43 10.45
CA ALA A 145 -3.68 -2.57 11.01
C ALA A 145 -3.65 -2.21 12.50
N SER A 146 -4.57 -1.32 12.91
CA SER A 146 -4.67 -0.88 14.30
C SER A 146 -5.39 -1.91 15.16
N ILE A 147 -4.91 -2.11 16.38
CA ILE A 147 -5.42 -3.09 17.36
C ILE A 147 -5.79 -2.33 18.64
N SER A 148 -6.97 -2.58 19.20
CA SER A 148 -7.44 -1.94 20.43
C SER A 148 -7.35 -2.87 21.64
N LYS A 149 -6.80 -2.37 22.74
CA LYS A 149 -6.78 -3.09 24.03
C LYS A 149 -8.18 -3.26 24.64
N GLU A 150 -9.14 -2.40 24.30
CA GLU A 150 -10.54 -2.56 24.78
C GLU A 150 -11.27 -3.74 24.11
N LEU A 151 -10.76 -4.16 22.95
CA LEU A 151 -11.24 -5.26 22.12
C LEU A 151 -10.36 -6.52 22.28
N ASP A 152 -9.53 -6.57 23.33
CA ASP A 152 -8.78 -7.76 23.71
C ASP A 152 -9.64 -8.70 24.58
N PHE A 153 -10.22 -9.73 23.96
CA PHE A 153 -11.10 -10.68 24.64
C PHE A 153 -10.38 -11.95 25.14
N ILE A 154 -9.09 -12.11 24.84
CA ILE A 154 -8.31 -13.32 25.14
C ILE A 154 -7.26 -13.02 26.21
N GLU A 155 -7.03 -13.94 27.13
CA GLU A 155 -5.93 -13.86 28.11
C GLU A 155 -5.12 -15.14 28.18
N LYS A 156 -3.99 -15.08 28.89
CA LYS A 156 -3.19 -16.25 29.25
C LYS A 156 -3.86 -16.97 30.41
N ALA A 157 -4.15 -18.26 30.24
CA ALA A 157 -4.67 -19.08 31.32
C ALA A 157 -3.60 -19.29 32.41
N SER A 158 -3.99 -19.19 33.69
CA SER A 158 -3.07 -19.17 34.83
C SER A 158 -2.26 -20.46 35.01
N ASP A 159 -2.87 -21.62 34.74
CA ASP A 159 -2.37 -22.94 35.13
C ASP A 159 -2.19 -23.91 33.94
N ALA A 160 -2.03 -23.38 32.73
CA ALA A 160 -1.95 -24.17 31.50
C ALA A 160 -0.66 -24.99 31.40
N LYS A 161 -0.76 -26.30 31.69
CA LYS A 161 0.32 -27.27 31.48
C LYS A 161 0.49 -27.72 30.03
N GLU A 162 -0.55 -27.53 29.21
CA GLU A 162 -0.54 -27.84 27.78
C GLU A 162 -0.57 -26.55 26.95
N GLU A 163 0.26 -26.51 25.91
CA GLU A 163 0.36 -25.42 24.94
C GLU A 163 -1.00 -25.03 24.33
N SER A 164 -1.87 -26.02 24.06
CA SER A 164 -3.22 -25.86 23.52
C SER A 164 -4.24 -25.27 24.49
N LEU A 165 -3.89 -25.15 25.78
CA LEU A 165 -4.70 -24.53 26.83
C LEU A 165 -4.10 -23.21 27.33
N ARG A 166 -3.00 -22.72 26.73
CA ARG A 166 -2.29 -21.49 27.10
C ARG A 166 -3.16 -20.22 27.11
N TYR A 167 -4.24 -20.22 26.34
CA TYR A 167 -5.14 -19.07 26.20
C TYR A 167 -6.59 -19.44 26.52
N GLU A 168 -7.30 -18.51 27.14
CA GLU A 168 -8.76 -18.60 27.36
C GLU A 168 -9.47 -17.27 27.03
N ASP A 169 -10.79 -17.32 26.94
CA ASP A 169 -11.64 -16.16 26.72
C ASP A 169 -12.07 -15.61 28.08
N LYS A 170 -11.62 -14.38 28.36
CA LYS A 170 -11.83 -13.61 29.61
C LYS A 170 -13.28 -13.62 30.08
N TYR A 171 -14.22 -13.71 29.13
CA TYR A 171 -15.64 -13.53 29.37
C TYR A 171 -16.45 -14.82 29.12
N GLN A 172 -15.83 -15.96 28.79
CA GLN A 172 -16.57 -17.17 28.41
C GLN A 172 -17.57 -17.65 29.48
N LYS A 173 -17.24 -17.43 30.75
CA LYS A 173 -18.03 -17.86 31.93
C LYS A 173 -18.96 -16.77 32.47
N THR A 174 -19.00 -15.57 31.87
CA THR A 174 -19.87 -14.48 32.36
C THR A 174 -21.34 -14.77 32.07
N SER A 175 -22.21 -14.40 33.00
CA SER A 175 -23.66 -14.40 32.78
C SER A 175 -24.13 -13.13 32.05
N ASP A 176 -23.36 -12.05 32.11
CA ASP A 176 -23.68 -10.76 31.49
C ASP A 176 -23.21 -10.71 30.02
N LEU A 177 -24.14 -10.99 29.11
CA LEU A 177 -23.91 -10.96 27.66
C LEU A 177 -23.62 -9.56 27.08
N SER A 178 -23.56 -8.49 27.89
CA SER A 178 -23.06 -7.17 27.44
C SER A 178 -21.53 -7.04 27.54
N GLN A 179 -20.87 -7.92 28.30
CA GLN A 179 -19.41 -7.88 28.51
C GLN A 179 -18.63 -8.64 27.43
N GLY A 180 -17.32 -8.44 27.39
CA GLY A 180 -16.44 -9.03 26.37
C GLY A 180 -16.88 -8.71 24.96
N LYS A 181 -17.00 -9.75 24.12
CA LYS A 181 -17.57 -9.68 22.76
C LYS A 181 -18.98 -9.06 22.72
N GLY A 182 -19.73 -9.14 23.81
CA GLY A 182 -21.03 -8.49 23.97
C GLY A 182 -21.00 -6.97 23.76
N LYS A 183 -19.85 -6.33 24.00
CA LYS A 183 -19.63 -4.90 23.74
C LYS A 183 -19.82 -4.52 22.27
N LEU A 184 -19.51 -5.43 21.34
CA LEU A 184 -19.62 -5.20 19.89
C LEU A 184 -21.07 -5.03 19.41
N TYR A 185 -22.06 -5.36 20.25
CA TYR A 185 -23.49 -5.12 19.98
C TYR A 185 -23.96 -3.71 20.38
N ASN A 186 -23.08 -2.88 20.94
CA ASN A 186 -23.40 -1.48 21.20
C ASN A 186 -23.36 -0.68 19.89
N GLN A 187 -24.50 -0.60 19.20
CA GLN A 187 -24.62 0.11 17.93
C GLN A 187 -24.31 1.62 18.02
N ASP A 188 -24.40 2.25 19.21
CA ASP A 188 -24.00 3.64 19.39
C ASP A 188 -22.48 3.84 19.30
N ARG A 189 -21.68 2.75 19.42
CA ARG A 189 -20.21 2.77 19.30
C ARG A 189 -19.70 1.96 18.11
N TYR A 190 -20.16 0.73 17.94
CA TYR A 190 -19.71 -0.22 16.92
C TYR A 190 -20.87 -0.53 15.95
N GLU A 191 -20.87 0.16 14.82
CA GLU A 191 -21.95 0.04 13.81
C GLU A 191 -21.45 -0.61 12.52
N TYR A 192 -20.29 -0.14 12.02
CA TYR A 192 -19.74 -0.60 10.75
C TYR A 192 -18.70 -1.69 10.97
N PHE A 193 -18.97 -2.87 10.42
CA PHE A 193 -18.04 -3.99 10.34
C PHE A 193 -17.76 -4.29 8.86
N VAL A 194 -16.48 -4.36 8.50
CA VAL A 194 -16.03 -4.43 7.10
C VAL A 194 -14.90 -5.46 6.94
N ARG A 195 -14.79 -6.00 5.73
CA ARG A 195 -13.75 -6.95 5.32
C ARG A 195 -13.41 -6.79 3.83
N GLU A 196 -12.25 -7.28 3.45
CA GLU A 196 -11.81 -7.55 2.08
C GLU A 196 -11.19 -8.97 1.98
N GLY A 197 -10.96 -9.48 0.78
CA GLY A 197 -10.34 -10.78 0.49
C GLY A 197 -10.61 -11.25 -0.95
N THR A 198 -9.93 -12.31 -1.43
CA THR A 198 -9.70 -12.48 -2.89
C THR A 198 -10.03 -13.83 -3.56
N GLY A 199 -10.52 -14.81 -2.82
CA GLY A 199 -10.85 -16.14 -3.37
C GLY A 199 -12.08 -16.24 -4.33
N ILE A 200 -12.81 -17.37 -4.39
CA ILE A 200 -13.80 -17.74 -5.45
C ILE A 200 -14.98 -16.75 -5.61
N GLN A 201 -14.77 -15.69 -6.39
CA GLN A 201 -15.77 -14.63 -6.47
C GLN A 201 -17.12 -15.08 -7.03
N GLY A 202 -18.20 -14.65 -6.38
CA GLY A 202 -19.58 -15.04 -6.70
C GLY A 202 -20.62 -14.01 -6.26
N VAL A 203 -21.84 -14.18 -6.76
CA VAL A 203 -23.01 -13.35 -6.44
C VAL A 203 -24.09 -14.23 -5.83
N GLY A 204 -24.59 -13.85 -4.66
CA GLY A 204 -25.66 -14.59 -3.97
C GLY A 204 -27.02 -14.30 -4.60
N ASP A 205 -28.06 -15.03 -4.19
CA ASP A 205 -29.44 -14.59 -4.43
C ASP A 205 -29.91 -13.73 -3.23
N ILE A 206 -31.05 -13.06 -3.39
CA ILE A 206 -31.73 -12.38 -2.28
C ILE A 206 -32.45 -13.39 -1.36
N ASP A 207 -32.85 -14.53 -1.92
CA ASP A 207 -33.51 -15.66 -1.27
C ASP A 207 -32.48 -16.69 -0.77
N ILE A 208 -32.43 -16.89 0.55
CA ILE A 208 -31.52 -17.80 1.24
C ILE A 208 -31.59 -19.26 0.76
N THR A 209 -32.67 -19.68 0.09
CA THR A 209 -32.85 -21.06 -0.37
C THR A 209 -32.12 -21.37 -1.67
N LYS A 210 -31.66 -20.35 -2.40
CA LYS A 210 -30.98 -20.51 -3.68
C LYS A 210 -29.47 -20.39 -3.52
N LYS A 211 -28.76 -21.19 -4.31
CA LYS A 211 -27.29 -21.19 -4.35
C LYS A 211 -26.74 -19.90 -4.99
N PRO A 212 -25.54 -19.44 -4.57
CA PRO A 212 -24.80 -18.41 -5.29
C PRO A 212 -24.41 -18.83 -6.72
N THR A 213 -24.18 -17.83 -7.58
CA THR A 213 -23.56 -18.00 -8.90
C THR A 213 -22.09 -17.59 -8.86
N LYS A 214 -21.19 -18.49 -9.26
CA LYS A 214 -19.75 -18.23 -9.38
C LYS A 214 -19.46 -17.34 -10.58
N VAL A 215 -18.62 -16.31 -10.40
CA VAL A 215 -18.17 -15.40 -11.46
C VAL A 215 -16.67 -15.53 -11.76
N ALA A 216 -15.83 -15.79 -10.75
CA ALA A 216 -14.39 -16.03 -10.92
C ALA A 216 -13.85 -17.11 -9.95
N ASP A 217 -12.61 -17.54 -10.19
CA ASP A 217 -11.83 -18.38 -9.28
C ASP A 217 -11.14 -17.54 -8.19
N SER A 218 -10.37 -18.19 -7.31
CA SER A 218 -9.64 -17.55 -6.22
C SER A 218 -8.35 -16.86 -6.62
N ASP A 219 -7.78 -16.05 -5.71
CA ASP A 219 -6.61 -15.19 -5.95
C ASP A 219 -6.80 -14.29 -7.20
N LYS A 220 -8.04 -13.89 -7.49
CA LYS A 220 -8.37 -13.08 -8.68
C LYS A 220 -8.42 -11.59 -8.34
N TYR A 221 -9.47 -11.15 -7.65
CA TYR A 221 -9.77 -9.74 -7.37
C TYR A 221 -10.06 -9.55 -5.88
N HIS A 222 -9.76 -8.38 -5.32
CA HIS A 222 -10.21 -8.03 -3.97
C HIS A 222 -11.71 -7.71 -4.01
N ILE A 223 -12.48 -8.32 -3.10
CA ILE A 223 -13.92 -8.11 -2.93
C ILE A 223 -14.22 -7.92 -1.44
N GLY A 224 -14.99 -6.90 -1.13
CA GLY A 224 -15.20 -6.44 0.23
C GLY A 224 -16.45 -5.58 0.37
N GLY A 225 -16.97 -5.51 1.59
CA GLY A 225 -18.22 -4.83 1.89
C GLY A 225 -18.59 -5.01 3.37
N PHE A 226 -19.85 -4.80 3.71
CA PHE A 226 -20.32 -4.95 5.09
C PHE A 226 -20.52 -6.40 5.50
N VAL A 227 -20.34 -6.67 6.79
CA VAL A 227 -20.75 -7.93 7.42
C VAL A 227 -21.57 -7.62 8.67
N THR A 228 -22.62 -8.41 8.92
CA THR A 228 -23.54 -8.16 10.03
C THR A 228 -23.28 -9.13 11.17
N LEU A 229 -23.04 -8.60 12.37
CA LEU A 229 -22.77 -9.41 13.56
C LEU A 229 -23.96 -10.35 13.85
N GLY A 230 -23.66 -11.58 14.28
CA GLY A 230 -24.62 -12.68 14.42
C GLY A 230 -25.53 -12.60 15.65
N ASP A 231 -25.95 -13.74 16.19
CA ASP A 231 -26.74 -13.79 17.43
C ASP A 231 -25.85 -13.45 18.65
N LYS A 232 -26.31 -12.51 19.49
CA LYS A 232 -25.68 -12.13 20.75
C LYS A 232 -25.50 -13.30 21.72
N ASN A 233 -26.28 -14.37 21.60
CA ASN A 233 -26.09 -15.59 22.38
C ASN A 233 -24.84 -16.39 21.99
N ASP A 234 -24.36 -16.27 20.75
CA ASP A 234 -23.21 -17.02 20.22
C ASP A 234 -21.85 -16.46 20.67
N ILE A 235 -21.85 -15.30 21.37
CA ILE A 235 -20.62 -14.75 21.97
C ILE A 235 -19.95 -15.69 23.00
N ARG A 236 -20.63 -16.76 23.42
CA ARG A 236 -20.08 -17.81 24.29
C ARG A 236 -19.07 -18.74 23.59
N SER A 237 -18.97 -18.68 22.26
CA SER A 237 -17.98 -19.42 21.49
C SER A 237 -16.57 -18.88 21.76
N ARG A 238 -15.72 -19.67 22.44
CA ARG A 238 -14.47 -19.20 23.09
C ARG A 238 -13.63 -18.25 22.23
N PHE A 239 -13.36 -18.61 20.98
CA PHE A 239 -12.42 -17.87 20.13
C PHE A 239 -13.02 -17.33 18.83
N LEU A 240 -14.34 -17.37 18.67
CA LEU A 240 -14.99 -17.01 17.43
C LEU A 240 -15.95 -15.82 17.61
N LEU A 241 -16.06 -15.01 16.57
CA LEU A 241 -17.20 -14.14 16.31
C LEU A 241 -17.94 -14.64 15.08
N SER A 242 -19.25 -14.69 15.18
CA SER A 242 -20.15 -15.16 14.12
C SER A 242 -20.82 -13.97 13.43
N PHE A 243 -20.91 -14.02 12.10
CA PHE A 243 -21.52 -13.00 11.27
C PHE A 243 -22.51 -13.63 10.29
N ASN A 244 -23.69 -13.01 10.16
CA ASN A 244 -24.77 -13.48 9.31
C ASN A 244 -24.84 -12.64 8.02
N ASN A 245 -25.03 -13.30 6.89
CA ASN A 245 -25.20 -12.65 5.58
C ASN A 245 -26.67 -12.41 5.19
N TYR A 246 -27.59 -12.94 5.99
CA TYR A 246 -29.04 -12.78 5.84
C TYR A 246 -29.65 -12.27 7.15
N ASN A 247 -30.74 -11.52 7.04
CA ASN A 247 -31.50 -11.02 8.18
C ASN A 247 -32.59 -12.01 8.63
N ASN A 248 -33.30 -11.66 9.70
CA ASN A 248 -34.39 -12.46 10.27
C ASN A 248 -35.61 -12.66 9.33
N GLN A 249 -35.66 -11.95 8.18
CA GLN A 249 -36.66 -12.15 7.12
C GLN A 249 -36.15 -13.09 6.00
N LEU A 250 -35.02 -13.77 6.22
CA LEU A 250 -34.34 -14.65 5.26
C LEU A 250 -33.90 -13.94 3.96
N LYS A 251 -33.77 -12.61 4.01
CA LYS A 251 -33.25 -11.78 2.92
C LYS A 251 -31.80 -11.44 3.13
N ARG A 252 -31.03 -11.39 2.05
CA ARG A 252 -29.62 -11.00 2.07
C ARG A 252 -29.44 -9.58 2.65
N ASN A 253 -28.43 -9.40 3.50
CA ASN A 253 -28.09 -8.10 4.10
C ASN A 253 -27.59 -7.11 3.04
N ASP A 254 -27.91 -5.82 3.23
CA ASP A 254 -27.56 -4.77 2.27
C ASP A 254 -26.05 -4.58 2.17
N PHE A 255 -25.56 -4.38 0.93
CA PHE A 255 -24.14 -4.28 0.58
C PHE A 255 -23.21 -5.30 1.27
N THR A 256 -23.75 -6.51 1.55
CA THR A 256 -22.99 -7.50 2.31
C THR A 256 -21.97 -8.25 1.45
N SER A 257 -20.78 -8.50 2.00
CA SER A 257 -19.76 -9.37 1.44
C SER A 257 -19.61 -10.60 2.33
N SER A 258 -20.26 -11.70 1.96
CA SER A 258 -20.03 -12.99 2.62
C SER A 258 -18.63 -13.44 2.30
N SER A 259 -17.90 -13.86 3.33
CA SER A 259 -16.81 -14.80 3.09
C SER A 259 -17.40 -16.05 2.47
N ALA A 260 -16.75 -16.60 1.46
CA ALA A 260 -17.06 -17.98 1.10
C ALA A 260 -16.14 -18.87 1.94
N PRO A 261 -15.76 -20.07 1.49
CA PRO A 261 -14.41 -20.54 1.78
C PRO A 261 -13.39 -19.35 1.65
N GLY A 262 -12.18 -19.37 2.19
CA GLY A 262 -10.94 -18.66 1.83
C GLY A 262 -10.96 -17.26 1.30
N ASP A 263 -11.58 -16.45 2.08
CA ASP A 263 -10.95 -15.28 2.62
C ASP A 263 -10.13 -15.64 3.88
N SER A 264 -9.53 -16.83 3.98
CA SER A 264 -9.03 -17.39 5.24
C SER A 264 -7.80 -16.64 5.70
N GLY A 265 -7.86 -16.11 6.92
CA GLY A 265 -6.86 -15.16 7.39
C GLY A 265 -7.15 -13.71 7.03
N SER A 266 -8.04 -13.43 6.08
CA SER A 266 -8.43 -12.07 5.73
C SER A 266 -9.11 -11.37 6.90
N ALA A 267 -8.82 -10.07 7.01
CA ALA A 267 -9.11 -9.27 8.17
C ALA A 267 -10.59 -8.86 8.31
N LEU A 268 -11.02 -8.81 9.57
CA LEU A 268 -12.26 -8.17 10.00
C LEU A 268 -11.95 -6.89 10.76
N TYR A 269 -12.50 -5.79 10.28
CA TYR A 269 -12.40 -4.49 10.91
C TYR A 269 -13.74 -4.02 11.46
N VAL A 270 -13.70 -3.28 12.57
CA VAL A 270 -14.82 -2.53 13.12
C VAL A 270 -14.46 -1.06 13.25
N TYR A 271 -15.40 -0.16 12.95
CA TYR A 271 -15.24 1.26 13.26
C TYR A 271 -15.74 1.55 14.67
N ASP A 272 -14.87 2.13 15.48
CA ASP A 272 -15.22 2.67 16.78
C ASP A 272 -15.60 4.15 16.63
N LYS A 273 -16.88 4.48 16.83
CA LYS A 273 -17.39 5.86 16.73
C LYS A 273 -16.91 6.78 17.86
N LEU A 274 -16.43 6.22 18.99
CA LEU A 274 -15.86 7.00 20.10
C LEU A 274 -14.42 7.40 19.77
N ASP A 275 -13.59 6.42 19.40
CA ASP A 275 -12.18 6.62 19.04
C ASP A 275 -12.00 7.24 17.64
N LYS A 276 -13.06 7.21 16.82
CA LYS A 276 -13.09 7.58 15.39
C LYS A 276 -12.05 6.82 14.57
N LYS A 277 -11.93 5.52 14.85
CA LYS A 277 -10.84 4.68 14.33
C LYS A 277 -11.33 3.28 13.94
N TRP A 278 -10.72 2.73 12.89
CA TRP A 278 -10.89 1.33 12.50
C TRP A 278 -9.93 0.42 13.27
N TYR A 279 -10.45 -0.68 13.79
CA TYR A 279 -9.69 -1.69 14.52
C TYR A 279 -9.85 -3.08 13.93
N LEU A 280 -8.73 -3.79 13.76
CA LEU A 280 -8.69 -5.22 13.46
C LEU A 280 -9.14 -6.00 14.70
N ILE A 281 -10.19 -6.81 14.54
CA ILE A 281 -10.77 -7.59 15.65
C ILE A 281 -10.72 -9.11 15.43
N GLY A 282 -10.43 -9.55 14.20
CA GLY A 282 -10.29 -10.96 13.89
C GLY A 282 -9.85 -11.22 12.46
N VAL A 283 -9.69 -12.50 12.16
CA VAL A 283 -9.37 -13.05 10.83
C VAL A 283 -10.33 -14.18 10.51
N ILE A 284 -10.66 -14.40 9.24
CA ILE A 284 -11.64 -15.45 8.88
C ILE A 284 -11.06 -16.83 9.14
N SER A 285 -11.86 -17.68 9.79
CA SER A 285 -11.51 -19.06 10.15
C SER A 285 -12.29 -20.07 9.32
N LYS A 286 -13.62 -19.91 9.18
CA LYS A 286 -14.50 -20.81 8.43
C LYS A 286 -15.83 -20.15 8.03
N SER A 287 -16.55 -20.73 7.09
CA SER A 287 -17.91 -20.32 6.68
C SER A 287 -18.72 -21.53 6.20
N ASP A 288 -20.06 -21.43 6.22
CA ASP A 288 -21.00 -22.46 5.72
C ASP A 288 -21.14 -22.49 4.18
N CYS A 289 -20.10 -22.05 3.48
CA CYS A 289 -20.09 -21.85 2.04
C CYS A 289 -19.14 -22.87 1.39
N ASN A 290 -19.34 -23.25 0.12
CA ASN A 290 -18.45 -24.25 -0.51
C ASN A 290 -18.01 -23.91 -1.94
N THR A 291 -16.92 -24.56 -2.37
CA THR A 291 -16.21 -24.30 -3.64
C THR A 291 -17.00 -24.60 -4.91
N LYS A 292 -18.16 -25.27 -4.81
CA LYS A 292 -19.03 -25.65 -5.93
C LYS A 292 -20.39 -24.96 -5.91
N PHE A 293 -20.68 -24.16 -4.88
CA PHE A 293 -22.03 -23.66 -4.55
C PHE A 293 -23.10 -24.74 -4.71
N SER A 294 -22.85 -25.93 -4.16
CA SER A 294 -23.79 -27.06 -4.22
C SER A 294 -24.94 -26.87 -3.21
N ALA A 295 -26.06 -27.56 -3.44
CA ALA A 295 -27.23 -27.49 -2.56
C ALA A 295 -26.85 -27.74 -1.08
N GLY A 296 -27.34 -26.89 -0.18
CA GLY A 296 -27.09 -26.93 1.26
C GLY A 296 -25.98 -25.99 1.77
N TYR A 297 -25.21 -25.35 0.87
CA TYR A 297 -24.15 -24.41 1.23
C TYR A 297 -24.50 -23.01 0.73
N ASN A 298 -25.31 -22.30 1.51
CA ASN A 298 -25.98 -21.08 1.08
C ASN A 298 -25.24 -19.79 1.51
N CYS A 299 -24.04 -19.95 2.11
CA CYS A 299 -23.13 -18.86 2.47
C CYS A 299 -23.81 -17.85 3.40
N THR A 300 -24.40 -18.36 4.47
CA THR A 300 -25.26 -17.64 5.41
C THR A 300 -24.51 -17.18 6.66
N LEU A 301 -23.44 -17.89 7.05
CA LEU A 301 -22.76 -17.77 8.33
C LEU A 301 -21.23 -17.84 8.15
N VAL A 302 -20.54 -16.82 8.68
CA VAL A 302 -19.07 -16.75 8.72
C VAL A 302 -18.61 -16.71 10.16
N HIS A 303 -17.54 -17.45 10.48
CA HIS A 303 -16.86 -17.36 11.76
C HIS A 303 -15.44 -16.80 11.60
N TYR A 304 -15.15 -15.77 12.39
CA TYR A 304 -13.84 -15.11 12.47
C TYR A 304 -13.15 -15.55 13.75
N ALA A 305 -11.91 -16.02 13.64
CA ALA A 305 -11.03 -16.17 14.80
C ALA A 305 -10.68 -14.79 15.35
N LEU A 306 -10.92 -14.59 16.65
CA LEU A 306 -10.55 -13.37 17.35
C LEU A 306 -9.05 -13.09 17.24
N ILE A 307 -8.70 -11.80 17.24
CA ILE A 307 -7.30 -11.40 17.41
C ILE A 307 -6.79 -11.83 18.79
N ASN A 308 -5.71 -12.61 18.83
CA ASN A 308 -5.08 -13.05 20.08
C ASN A 308 -3.91 -12.12 20.43
N GLN A 309 -4.20 -11.03 21.14
CA GLN A 309 -3.19 -10.05 21.53
C GLN A 309 -2.10 -10.66 22.45
N PRO A 310 -2.43 -11.50 23.46
CA PRO A 310 -1.41 -12.20 24.24
C PRO A 310 -0.44 -13.07 23.41
N LEU A 311 -0.90 -13.72 22.33
CA LEU A 311 -0.03 -14.47 21.42
C LEU A 311 0.85 -13.55 20.56
N ILE A 312 0.31 -12.41 20.10
CA ILE A 312 1.11 -11.39 19.39
C ILE A 312 2.23 -10.87 20.30
N GLU A 313 1.90 -10.52 21.55
CA GLU A 313 2.86 -10.05 22.54
C GLU A 313 3.90 -11.11 22.86
N ASP A 314 3.50 -12.35 23.18
CA ASP A 314 4.41 -13.47 23.46
C ASP A 314 5.36 -13.76 22.29
N PHE A 315 4.85 -13.74 21.06
CA PHE A 315 5.67 -14.01 19.88
C PHE A 315 6.62 -12.85 19.55
N LYS A 316 6.18 -11.59 19.73
CA LYS A 316 7.05 -10.41 19.59
C LYS A 316 8.14 -10.40 20.66
N ASP A 317 7.80 -10.64 21.94
CA ASP A 317 8.78 -10.68 23.03
C ASP A 317 9.82 -11.81 22.82
N LEU A 318 9.38 -13.02 22.43
CA LEU A 318 10.26 -14.16 22.08
C LEU A 318 11.27 -13.81 20.96
N LYS A 319 10.84 -12.95 20.02
CA LYS A 319 11.63 -12.45 18.89
C LYS A 319 12.28 -11.09 19.16
N SER A 320 12.47 -10.69 20.42
CA SER A 320 13.07 -9.39 20.78
C SER A 320 14.23 -9.50 21.79
N ILE A 321 15.08 -8.47 21.80
CA ILE A 321 16.07 -8.19 22.83
C ILE A 321 16.00 -6.70 23.17
N LYS A 322 15.82 -6.36 24.45
CA LYS A 322 15.76 -4.98 24.94
C LYS A 322 17.16 -4.52 25.35
N LEU A 323 17.58 -3.38 24.82
CA LEU A 323 18.92 -2.79 24.93
C LEU A 323 18.84 -1.36 25.49
N GLY A 324 19.93 -0.91 26.09
CA GLY A 324 20.01 0.35 26.82
C GLY A 324 20.61 1.50 26.00
N ASP A 325 21.00 2.54 26.73
CA ASP A 325 22.01 3.51 26.31
C ASP A 325 23.40 2.90 26.24
N GLY A 326 24.29 3.52 25.47
CA GLY A 326 25.73 3.25 25.50
C GLY A 326 26.36 2.98 24.13
N SER A 327 27.57 2.44 24.17
CA SER A 327 28.36 2.09 22.97
C SER A 327 28.33 0.58 22.75
N TYR A 328 27.74 0.20 21.62
CA TYR A 328 27.60 -1.17 21.15
C TYR A 328 28.59 -1.47 20.03
N VAL A 329 29.13 -2.67 20.00
CA VAL A 329 30.09 -3.10 18.95
C VAL A 329 29.66 -4.44 18.37
N PHE A 330 29.50 -4.49 17.05
CA PHE A 330 29.37 -5.74 16.30
C PHE A 330 30.74 -6.21 15.82
N GLU A 331 31.25 -7.27 16.46
CA GLU A 331 32.58 -7.82 16.20
C GLU A 331 32.49 -9.35 16.21
N ASN A 332 33.04 -10.02 15.19
CA ASN A 332 33.20 -11.46 15.13
C ASN A 332 31.91 -12.23 15.51
N ARG A 333 30.78 -11.83 14.89
CA ARG A 333 29.44 -12.43 15.09
C ARG A 333 28.94 -12.33 16.55
N THR A 334 29.38 -11.30 17.26
CA THR A 334 28.99 -11.01 18.64
C THR A 334 28.55 -9.55 18.72
N LEU A 335 27.53 -9.27 19.54
CA LEU A 335 27.19 -7.91 19.96
C LEU A 335 27.79 -7.67 21.34
N LYS A 336 28.63 -6.66 21.48
CA LYS A 336 29.22 -6.24 22.77
C LYS A 336 28.59 -4.94 23.24
N HIS A 337 28.50 -4.77 24.56
CA HIS A 337 28.29 -3.50 25.23
C HIS A 337 29.41 -3.30 26.25
N GLY A 338 30.31 -2.34 25.96
CA GLY A 338 31.62 -2.29 26.62
C GLY A 338 32.36 -3.62 26.47
N ASN A 339 32.88 -4.16 27.56
CA ASN A 339 33.63 -5.43 27.57
C ASN A 339 32.74 -6.69 27.75
N LYS A 340 31.40 -6.56 27.70
CA LYS A 340 30.47 -7.68 27.89
C LYS A 340 29.77 -8.05 26.59
N ASN A 341 29.67 -9.34 26.32
CA ASN A 341 28.84 -9.86 25.23
C ASN A 341 27.35 -9.77 25.64
N ILE A 342 26.48 -9.36 24.72
CA ILE A 342 25.04 -9.47 24.86
C ILE A 342 24.63 -10.88 24.46
N GLU A 343 24.01 -11.60 25.39
CA GLU A 343 23.56 -12.97 25.16
C GLU A 343 22.32 -13.04 24.25
N ASN A 344 22.11 -14.21 23.63
CA ASN A 344 20.94 -14.54 22.83
C ASN A 344 20.70 -13.69 21.56
N VAL A 345 21.68 -12.87 21.15
CA VAL A 345 21.70 -12.21 19.84
C VAL A 345 22.07 -13.25 18.78
N GLU A 346 21.19 -13.43 17.80
CA GLU A 346 21.31 -14.46 16.78
C GLU A 346 21.94 -13.90 15.49
N PHE A 347 22.97 -14.60 14.99
CA PHE A 347 23.73 -14.24 13.79
C PHE A 347 23.70 -15.40 12.79
N ILE A 348 23.49 -15.10 11.51
CA ILE A 348 23.46 -16.07 10.41
C ILE A 348 24.84 -16.71 10.26
N SER A 349 24.95 -18.04 10.15
CA SER A 349 26.22 -18.79 10.22
C SER A 349 27.23 -18.37 9.16
N GLU A 350 28.52 -18.57 9.40
CA GLU A 350 29.58 -18.17 8.45
C GLU A 350 29.39 -18.80 7.06
N LYS A 351 28.90 -20.04 7.01
CA LYS A 351 28.53 -20.77 5.78
C LYS A 351 27.46 -20.03 4.94
N ASN A 352 26.53 -19.35 5.59
CA ASN A 352 25.30 -18.81 5.00
C ASN A 352 25.23 -17.25 5.02
N SER A 353 26.15 -16.61 5.73
CA SER A 353 26.26 -15.15 5.90
C SER A 353 26.53 -14.45 4.56
N GLY A 354 25.87 -13.32 4.32
CA GLY A 354 26.04 -12.53 3.11
C GLY A 354 25.40 -13.13 1.84
N PHE A 355 24.77 -14.30 1.94
CA PHE A 355 24.11 -14.97 0.82
C PHE A 355 22.69 -14.38 0.60
N ILE A 356 22.51 -13.59 -0.45
CA ILE A 356 21.26 -12.82 -0.70
C ILE A 356 20.53 -13.27 -1.97
N ILE A 357 21.28 -13.78 -2.95
CA ILE A 357 20.76 -14.20 -4.27
C ILE A 357 20.59 -15.71 -4.29
N SER A 358 19.53 -16.19 -4.93
CA SER A 358 19.36 -17.61 -5.25
C SER A 358 19.66 -17.84 -6.74
N ASP A 359 20.90 -18.20 -7.07
CA ASP A 359 21.32 -18.55 -8.43
C ASP A 359 21.57 -20.05 -8.60
N GLY A 360 20.83 -20.66 -9.52
CA GLY A 360 20.91 -22.10 -9.81
C GLY A 360 20.50 -23.02 -8.65
N SER A 361 20.65 -24.33 -8.88
CA SER A 361 20.20 -25.36 -7.93
C SER A 361 20.97 -25.35 -6.60
N SER A 362 22.27 -25.09 -6.62
CA SER A 362 23.11 -25.02 -5.41
C SER A 362 22.85 -23.76 -4.57
N GLY A 363 22.49 -22.64 -5.20
CA GLY A 363 22.10 -21.41 -4.52
C GLY A 363 20.78 -21.57 -3.74
N ILE A 364 19.80 -22.27 -4.31
CA ILE A 364 18.50 -22.54 -3.67
C ILE A 364 18.67 -23.25 -2.32
N TYR A 365 19.48 -24.32 -2.26
CA TYR A 365 19.68 -25.05 -1.00
C TYR A 365 20.36 -24.20 0.09
N LYS A 366 21.35 -23.37 -0.28
CA LYS A 366 21.99 -22.43 0.66
C LYS A 366 21.02 -21.35 1.14
N PHE A 367 20.19 -20.81 0.24
CA PHE A 367 19.17 -19.82 0.61
C PHE A 367 18.14 -20.42 1.58
N HIS A 368 17.70 -21.66 1.33
CA HIS A 368 16.77 -22.36 2.22
C HIS A 368 17.37 -22.67 3.60
N ASP A 369 18.65 -23.06 3.69
CA ASP A 369 19.35 -23.19 4.97
C ASP A 369 19.47 -21.84 5.70
N ARG A 370 19.78 -20.76 4.98
CA ARG A 370 19.83 -19.40 5.52
C ARG A 370 18.47 -18.95 6.08
N ILE A 371 17.36 -19.27 5.42
CA ILE A 371 16.00 -18.95 5.88
C ILE A 371 15.69 -19.64 7.23
N LYS A 372 16.13 -20.89 7.43
CA LYS A 372 16.00 -21.58 8.73
C LYS A 372 16.78 -20.89 9.84
N GLU A 373 17.93 -20.30 9.53
CA GLU A 373 18.71 -19.52 10.50
C GLU A 373 18.05 -18.16 10.78
N MET A 374 17.53 -17.46 9.76
CA MET A 374 16.77 -16.22 9.93
C MET A 374 15.58 -16.40 10.88
N ALA A 375 14.95 -17.58 10.92
CA ALA A 375 13.85 -17.89 11.83
C ALA A 375 14.19 -17.66 13.32
N LYS A 376 15.48 -17.68 13.68
CA LYS A 376 15.98 -17.42 15.03
C LYS A 376 16.21 -15.93 15.32
N SER A 377 16.41 -15.11 14.30
CA SER A 377 16.69 -13.67 14.41
C SER A 377 15.76 -12.98 15.40
N LYS A 378 16.34 -12.13 16.26
CA LYS A 378 15.62 -11.32 17.24
C LYS A 378 15.84 -9.84 16.98
N ASP A 379 14.75 -9.08 17.01
CA ASP A 379 14.75 -7.63 16.85
C ASP A 379 15.42 -6.96 18.05
N LEU A 380 16.27 -5.97 17.79
CA LEU A 380 17.07 -5.28 18.80
C LEU A 380 16.41 -3.93 19.10
N TYR A 381 16.00 -3.72 20.35
CA TYR A 381 15.27 -2.52 20.79
C TYR A 381 16.14 -1.62 21.65
N PHE A 382 16.62 -0.52 21.08
CA PHE A 382 17.47 0.47 21.71
C PHE A 382 16.62 1.61 22.30
N ASN A 383 16.61 1.76 23.62
CA ASN A 383 15.60 2.56 24.34
C ASN A 383 16.01 4.00 24.74
N LYS A 384 17.23 4.41 24.42
CA LYS A 384 17.86 5.70 24.78
C LYS A 384 18.90 6.06 23.72
N ASN A 385 19.77 7.05 23.93
CA ASN A 385 20.85 7.43 22.99
C ASN A 385 22.06 6.48 23.04
N GLY A 386 22.81 6.39 21.94
CA GLY A 386 24.05 5.60 21.92
C GLY A 386 24.76 5.55 20.58
N THR A 387 25.70 4.62 20.44
CA THR A 387 26.44 4.36 19.19
C THR A 387 26.55 2.87 18.91
N ILE A 388 26.62 2.50 17.63
CA ILE A 388 26.84 1.13 17.15
C ILE A 388 28.04 1.16 16.21
N LYS A 389 29.11 0.44 16.56
CA LYS A 389 30.29 0.30 15.69
C LYS A 389 30.31 -1.07 15.01
N LEU A 390 30.47 -1.10 13.70
CA LEU A 390 30.74 -2.32 12.93
C LEU A 390 32.25 -2.53 12.84
N GLU A 391 32.77 -3.50 13.59
CA GLU A 391 34.18 -3.94 13.53
C GLU A 391 34.34 -5.26 12.75
N SER A 392 33.24 -5.82 12.26
CA SER A 392 33.22 -6.95 11.33
C SER A 392 31.95 -6.93 10.46
N ASN A 393 31.98 -7.68 9.35
CA ASN A 393 30.78 -7.88 8.52
C ASN A 393 29.69 -8.55 9.35
N THR A 394 28.48 -7.96 9.34
CA THR A 394 27.42 -8.29 10.29
C THR A 394 26.16 -8.71 9.55
N ASP A 395 25.75 -9.98 9.73
CA ASP A 395 24.50 -10.53 9.18
C ASP A 395 23.60 -11.02 10.32
N LEU A 396 22.63 -10.19 10.68
CA LEU A 396 21.61 -10.52 11.69
C LEU A 396 20.38 -11.22 11.08
N GLY A 397 20.41 -11.54 9.78
CA GLY A 397 19.27 -12.12 9.08
C GLY A 397 18.08 -11.16 9.04
N ALA A 398 17.04 -11.49 9.82
CA ALA A 398 15.78 -10.76 9.85
C ALA A 398 15.60 -9.85 11.09
N SER A 399 16.66 -9.62 11.86
CA SER A 399 16.60 -8.69 13.01
C SER A 399 16.46 -7.24 12.54
N VAL A 400 15.42 -6.58 13.01
CA VAL A 400 15.22 -5.13 12.89
C VAL A 400 15.98 -4.42 14.01
N LEU A 401 16.67 -3.34 13.67
CA LEU A 401 17.20 -2.38 14.65
C LEU A 401 16.10 -1.35 14.94
N ASN A 402 15.53 -1.39 16.14
CA ASN A 402 14.45 -0.51 16.57
C ASN A 402 15.00 0.54 17.53
N PHE A 403 14.81 1.81 17.19
CA PHE A 403 15.25 2.96 17.98
C PHE A 403 14.02 3.68 18.54
N ALA A 404 13.95 3.78 19.87
CA ALA A 404 12.80 4.33 20.59
C ALA A 404 12.63 5.85 20.36
N ALA A 405 11.46 6.36 20.73
CA ALA A 405 11.13 7.77 20.56
C ALA A 405 12.17 8.70 21.20
N ASP A 406 12.37 9.87 20.57
CA ASP A 406 13.31 10.92 20.98
C ASP A 406 14.79 10.48 21.18
N SER A 407 15.18 9.30 20.67
CA SER A 407 16.54 8.77 20.78
C SER A 407 17.45 9.14 19.62
N ASN A 408 18.73 9.39 19.91
CA ASN A 408 19.76 9.75 18.94
C ASN A 408 20.84 8.66 18.87
N TRP A 409 21.12 8.17 17.67
CA TRP A 409 22.08 7.09 17.41
C TRP A 409 23.01 7.38 16.24
N GLU A 410 24.20 6.78 16.29
CA GLU A 410 25.14 6.71 15.18
C GLU A 410 25.56 5.25 14.94
N ILE A 411 25.45 4.78 13.70
CA ILE A 411 25.93 3.48 13.24
C ILE A 411 27.10 3.72 12.30
N SER A 412 28.31 3.30 12.67
CA SER A 412 29.54 3.59 11.91
C SER A 412 30.44 2.38 11.71
N GLY A 413 31.19 2.35 10.60
CA GLY A 413 32.24 1.35 10.37
C GLY A 413 32.51 0.98 8.91
N ASN A 414 33.67 0.38 8.65
CA ASN A 414 34.12 0.07 7.29
C ASN A 414 33.59 -1.26 6.71
N TYR A 415 32.77 -1.97 7.49
CA TYR A 415 32.22 -3.31 7.19
C TYR A 415 30.75 -3.22 6.77
N TRP A 416 30.25 -4.27 6.10
CA TRP A 416 28.86 -4.31 5.65
C TRP A 416 27.89 -4.85 6.70
N PHE A 417 26.64 -4.41 6.61
CA PHE A 417 25.50 -4.86 7.41
C PHE A 417 24.41 -5.55 6.56
N ILE A 418 23.77 -6.56 7.13
CA ILE A 418 22.46 -7.12 6.72
C ILE A 418 21.59 -7.27 7.97
N GLY A 419 20.33 -6.86 7.85
CA GLY A 419 19.28 -7.13 8.82
C GLY A 419 17.88 -6.98 8.21
N GLY A 420 16.86 -7.09 9.07
CA GLY A 420 15.45 -6.87 8.72
C GLY A 420 15.13 -5.40 8.37
N GLY A 421 15.97 -4.47 8.82
CA GLY A 421 15.85 -3.04 8.52
C GLY A 421 16.11 -2.17 9.75
N ILE A 422 15.88 -0.87 9.60
CA ILE A 422 15.96 0.14 10.66
C ILE A 422 14.57 0.74 10.88
N TYR A 423 14.09 0.70 12.12
CA TYR A 423 12.87 1.36 12.56
C TYR A 423 13.24 2.50 13.50
N THR A 424 12.86 3.73 13.16
CA THR A 424 13.09 4.92 14.00
C THR A 424 11.75 5.47 14.44
N ASP A 425 11.45 5.41 15.73
CA ASP A 425 10.19 5.92 16.27
C ASP A 425 10.14 7.46 16.22
N VAL A 426 9.00 8.06 16.59
CA VAL A 426 8.79 9.52 16.57
C VAL A 426 9.89 10.28 17.32
N GLY A 427 10.40 11.36 16.72
CA GLY A 427 11.51 12.15 17.29
C GLY A 427 12.88 11.46 17.29
N SER A 428 12.98 10.16 16.96
CA SER A 428 14.27 9.46 16.87
C SER A 428 15.06 9.89 15.64
N LYS A 429 16.39 9.92 15.78
CA LYS A 429 17.34 10.12 14.68
C LYS A 429 18.45 9.07 14.72
N VAL A 430 18.68 8.42 13.58
CA VAL A 430 19.83 7.53 13.36
C VAL A 430 20.71 8.11 12.26
N VAL A 431 21.98 8.34 12.56
CA VAL A 431 23.03 8.60 11.55
C VAL A 431 23.63 7.27 11.13
N TYR A 432 23.73 7.01 9.83
CA TYR A 432 24.29 5.79 9.26
C TYR A 432 25.50 6.13 8.36
N ASP A 433 26.68 5.78 8.86
CA ASP A 433 27.99 5.95 8.21
C ASP A 433 28.76 4.61 8.20
N ALA A 434 28.09 3.59 7.67
CA ALA A 434 28.64 2.25 7.49
C ALA A 434 28.29 1.68 6.10
N LYS A 435 28.84 0.54 5.71
CA LYS A 435 28.49 -0.09 4.42
C LYS A 435 27.25 -0.97 4.54
N LEU A 436 26.53 -1.10 3.44
CA LEU A 436 25.53 -2.14 3.24
C LEU A 436 26.12 -3.26 2.36
N LYS A 437 25.53 -4.45 2.45
CA LYS A 437 25.98 -5.57 1.61
C LYS A 437 25.46 -5.39 0.18
N GLU A 438 26.38 -5.55 -0.78
CA GLU A 438 26.07 -5.58 -2.20
C GLU A 438 24.88 -6.51 -2.54
N ASP A 439 23.95 -6.02 -3.34
CA ASP A 439 22.64 -6.61 -3.68
C ASP A 439 21.62 -6.80 -2.53
N ASP A 440 21.89 -6.34 -1.29
CA ASP A 440 20.85 -6.21 -0.24
C ASP A 440 20.11 -4.87 -0.32
N PHE A 441 18.92 -4.85 0.24
CA PHE A 441 18.12 -3.64 0.44
C PHE A 441 17.98 -3.30 1.92
N LEU A 442 18.34 -2.06 2.27
CA LEU A 442 18.02 -1.49 3.58
C LEU A 442 16.55 -1.09 3.59
N HIS A 443 15.78 -1.63 4.55
CA HIS A 443 14.39 -1.21 4.76
C HIS A 443 14.32 -0.17 5.90
N LYS A 444 13.53 0.90 5.70
CA LYS A 444 13.28 1.97 6.68
C LYS A 444 11.79 2.17 6.93
N MET A 445 11.38 2.10 8.20
CA MET A 445 10.03 2.44 8.69
C MET A 445 10.12 3.27 9.98
N GLY A 446 8.97 3.63 10.57
CA GLY A 446 8.88 4.50 11.74
C GLY A 446 9.03 5.98 11.40
N GLN A 447 8.40 6.84 12.21
CA GLN A 447 8.21 8.27 11.91
C GLN A 447 9.47 9.13 12.06
N GLY A 448 10.53 8.63 12.71
CA GLY A 448 11.81 9.32 12.88
C GLY A 448 12.68 9.42 11.61
N GLU A 449 13.85 10.02 11.79
CA GLU A 449 14.85 10.28 10.74
C GLU A 449 15.94 9.19 10.67
N LEU A 450 16.26 8.79 9.45
CA LEU A 450 17.49 8.06 9.12
C LEU A 450 18.36 8.93 8.19
N GLU A 451 19.47 9.44 8.70
CA GLU A 451 20.47 10.22 7.94
C GLU A 451 21.53 9.27 7.38
N ILE A 452 21.65 9.17 6.06
CA ILE A 452 22.66 8.35 5.39
C ILE A 452 23.84 9.24 4.99
N ARG A 453 25.04 8.90 5.45
CA ARG A 453 26.30 9.59 5.09
C ARG A 453 27.18 8.78 4.14
N SER A 454 27.10 7.46 4.20
CA SER A 454 27.94 6.56 3.42
C SER A 454 27.42 6.31 2.00
N ASP A 455 28.34 5.95 1.10
CA ASP A 455 28.03 5.61 -0.29
C ASP A 455 27.77 4.10 -0.43
N ASN A 456 26.54 3.74 -0.79
CA ASN A 456 26.08 2.36 -0.91
C ASN A 456 25.53 2.09 -2.33
N VAL A 457 26.20 2.58 -3.38
CA VAL A 457 25.80 2.42 -4.80
C VAL A 457 25.60 0.97 -5.27
N LYS A 458 26.11 -0.01 -4.52
CA LYS A 458 25.93 -1.46 -4.75
C LYS A 458 24.82 -2.09 -3.90
N SER A 459 24.11 -1.31 -3.08
CA SER A 459 22.96 -1.72 -2.26
C SER A 459 21.76 -0.81 -2.56
N GLY A 460 20.56 -1.22 -2.16
CA GLY A 460 19.34 -0.43 -2.38
C GLY A 460 18.67 0.06 -1.09
N LEU A 461 17.73 0.98 -1.24
CA LEU A 461 16.88 1.52 -0.18
C LEU A 461 15.41 1.21 -0.49
N ARG A 462 14.68 0.75 0.53
CA ARG A 462 13.23 0.60 0.53
C ARG A 462 12.66 1.36 1.73
N MET A 463 11.72 2.27 1.54
CA MET A 463 11.16 3.07 2.65
C MET A 463 9.64 3.26 2.55
N GLY A 464 8.97 3.31 3.70
CA GLY A 464 7.53 3.57 3.80
C GLY A 464 7.11 4.65 4.81
N GLU A 465 7.97 5.02 5.77
CA GLU A 465 7.64 5.97 6.84
C GLU A 465 8.82 6.84 7.28
N GLY A 466 8.49 8.01 7.84
CA GLY A 466 9.43 8.96 8.43
C GLY A 466 10.26 9.72 7.40
N LEU A 467 11.46 10.15 7.81
CA LEU A 467 12.41 10.89 6.98
C LEU A 467 13.63 10.01 6.67
N VAL A 468 14.07 10.03 5.41
CA VAL A 468 15.42 9.60 5.02
C VAL A 468 16.15 10.81 4.46
N SER A 469 17.24 11.20 5.12
CA SER A 469 18.09 12.31 4.69
C SER A 469 19.36 11.77 4.03
N LEU A 470 19.47 11.93 2.72
CA LEU A 470 20.69 11.67 1.97
C LEU A 470 21.63 12.87 2.12
N THR A 471 22.80 12.65 2.73
CA THR A 471 23.78 13.68 3.12
C THR A 471 25.21 13.39 2.66
N GLY A 472 25.44 12.25 2.03
CA GLY A 472 26.71 11.92 1.37
C GLY A 472 26.99 12.87 0.21
N LYS A 473 28.22 12.84 -0.31
CA LYS A 473 28.62 13.71 -1.43
C LYS A 473 28.09 13.20 -2.76
N ASP A 474 28.13 11.89 -2.97
CA ASP A 474 27.83 11.25 -4.25
C ASP A 474 26.50 10.47 -4.20
N LYS A 475 26.23 9.63 -5.21
CA LYS A 475 25.07 8.73 -5.26
C LYS A 475 25.12 7.75 -4.10
N GLN A 476 24.10 7.74 -3.24
CA GLN A 476 24.16 6.95 -2.00
C GLN A 476 23.57 5.54 -2.10
N PHE A 477 22.72 5.27 -3.08
CA PHE A 477 22.13 3.95 -3.31
C PHE A 477 22.08 3.63 -4.80
N GLY A 478 22.21 2.35 -5.16
CA GLY A 478 22.07 1.90 -6.54
C GLY A 478 20.62 1.88 -7.03
N GLU A 479 19.66 1.69 -6.12
CA GLU A 479 18.23 1.71 -6.37
C GLU A 479 17.47 2.19 -5.12
N ILE A 480 16.43 2.99 -5.31
CA ILE A 480 15.59 3.50 -4.22
C ILE A 480 14.11 3.29 -4.57
N TYR A 481 13.34 2.74 -3.63
CA TYR A 481 11.88 2.65 -3.72
C TYR A 481 11.22 3.33 -2.51
N VAL A 482 10.34 4.27 -2.79
CA VAL A 482 9.59 5.06 -1.80
C VAL A 482 8.11 4.68 -1.90
N ASN A 483 7.59 4.02 -0.86
CA ASN A 483 6.17 3.75 -0.69
C ASN A 483 5.47 4.86 0.11
N GLY A 484 6.22 5.57 0.95
CA GLY A 484 5.74 6.62 1.85
C GLY A 484 6.90 7.27 2.61
N GLY A 485 6.57 8.25 3.45
CA GLY A 485 7.56 9.10 4.13
C GLY A 485 8.15 10.18 3.21
N VAL A 486 9.29 10.74 3.62
CA VAL A 486 10.01 11.81 2.90
C VAL A 486 11.43 11.36 2.61
N LEU A 487 11.81 11.30 1.33
CA LEU A 487 13.20 11.19 0.88
C LEU A 487 13.74 12.59 0.62
N LYS A 488 14.77 13.00 1.36
CA LYS A 488 15.40 14.33 1.27
C LYS A 488 16.82 14.18 0.75
N ILE A 489 17.23 15.01 -0.21
CA ILE A 489 18.61 15.03 -0.74
C ILE A 489 19.40 16.24 -0.23
N SER A 490 20.73 16.19 -0.30
CA SER A 490 21.62 17.31 0.05
C SER A 490 22.55 17.73 -1.10
N ASN A 491 22.74 16.85 -2.08
CA ASN A 491 23.37 17.10 -3.38
C ASN A 491 22.45 16.57 -4.50
N SER A 492 22.49 17.17 -5.70
CA SER A 492 21.81 16.65 -6.90
C SER A 492 22.20 15.21 -7.21
N ASP A 493 23.45 14.85 -6.94
CA ASP A 493 24.03 13.56 -7.32
C ASP A 493 23.66 12.43 -6.35
N ASN A 494 22.97 12.71 -5.23
CA ASN A 494 22.58 11.69 -4.26
C ASN A 494 21.63 10.62 -4.83
N ILE A 495 20.89 10.94 -5.89
CA ILE A 495 19.87 10.11 -6.52
C ILE A 495 20.03 10.05 -8.05
N ASP A 496 19.31 9.12 -8.66
CA ASP A 496 19.24 8.94 -10.11
C ASP A 496 17.83 8.49 -10.46
N PHE A 497 17.11 9.30 -11.25
CA PHE A 497 15.70 9.08 -11.59
C PHE A 497 15.44 7.78 -12.36
N ASN A 498 16.44 7.19 -13.00
CA ASN A 498 16.31 5.88 -13.66
C ASN A 498 16.21 4.73 -12.64
N THR A 499 16.69 4.95 -11.43
CA THR A 499 16.76 3.95 -10.34
C THR A 499 16.00 4.37 -9.09
N LEU A 500 15.27 5.50 -9.16
CA LEU A 500 14.34 5.97 -8.15
C LEU A 500 12.91 5.64 -8.58
N TYR A 501 12.18 4.93 -7.72
CA TYR A 501 10.80 4.51 -7.90
C TYR A 501 9.94 5.12 -6.79
N LEU A 502 8.96 5.95 -7.16
CA LEU A 502 8.06 6.64 -6.25
C LEU A 502 6.65 6.02 -6.36
N ASN A 503 6.35 5.06 -5.49
CA ASN A 503 5.00 4.50 -5.40
C ASN A 503 4.05 5.44 -4.62
N GLY A 504 4.61 6.15 -3.65
CA GLY A 504 3.97 7.23 -2.89
C GLY A 504 5.01 8.02 -2.10
N GLY A 505 4.56 8.89 -1.20
CA GLY A 505 5.44 9.71 -0.36
C GLY A 505 6.04 10.92 -1.08
N THR A 506 7.05 11.54 -0.47
CA THR A 506 7.58 12.84 -0.89
C THR A 506 9.07 12.77 -1.23
N LEU A 507 9.46 13.39 -2.35
CA LEU A 507 10.85 13.73 -2.66
C LEU A 507 11.08 15.23 -2.36
N ASP A 508 11.91 15.53 -1.38
CA ASP A 508 12.34 16.88 -1.01
C ASP A 508 13.69 17.21 -1.63
N LEU A 509 13.69 18.11 -2.62
CA LEU A 509 14.90 18.55 -3.30
C LEU A 509 15.76 19.50 -2.46
N ASN A 510 15.29 20.04 -1.32
CA ASN A 510 16.12 20.78 -0.35
C ASN A 510 17.00 21.90 -0.98
N GLY A 511 16.46 22.65 -1.94
CA GLY A 511 17.16 23.71 -2.70
C GLY A 511 18.07 23.22 -3.82
N GLN A 512 18.18 21.91 -4.07
CA GLN A 512 18.97 21.34 -5.16
C GLN A 512 18.30 21.52 -6.53
N LYS A 513 19.14 21.48 -7.57
CA LYS A 513 18.72 21.58 -8.97
C LYS A 513 18.97 20.27 -9.69
N LEU A 514 17.93 19.68 -10.26
CA LEU A 514 18.00 18.39 -10.94
C LEU A 514 17.40 18.47 -12.34
N SER A 515 17.76 17.50 -13.17
CA SER A 515 17.22 17.32 -14.51
C SER A 515 16.88 15.86 -14.75
N THR A 516 15.82 15.58 -15.50
CA THR A 516 15.43 14.22 -15.89
C THR A 516 14.61 14.23 -17.17
N ASP A 517 14.52 13.11 -17.89
CA ASP A 517 13.55 12.92 -18.98
C ASP A 517 12.19 12.45 -18.43
N LYS A 518 12.17 11.68 -17.34
CA LYS A 518 10.96 11.18 -16.68
C LYS A 518 11.14 11.01 -15.17
N ILE A 519 10.04 10.81 -14.45
CA ILE A 519 10.01 10.40 -13.05
C ILE A 519 9.19 9.11 -12.96
N GLN A 520 9.74 8.08 -12.35
CA GLN A 520 9.05 6.80 -12.18
C GLN A 520 8.10 6.91 -11.00
N ALA A 521 6.97 7.59 -11.22
CA ALA A 521 5.90 7.82 -10.25
C ALA A 521 4.70 6.93 -10.59
N ASN A 522 4.12 6.27 -9.59
CA ASN A 522 3.02 5.32 -9.80
C ASN A 522 1.62 5.95 -9.69
N SER A 523 1.49 7.11 -9.02
CA SER A 523 0.17 7.66 -8.68
C SER A 523 0.23 9.11 -8.21
N ASN A 524 -0.94 9.71 -8.03
CA ASN A 524 -1.15 10.98 -7.34
C ASN A 524 -0.86 10.95 -5.82
N LYS A 525 -0.36 9.84 -5.25
CA LYS A 525 0.17 9.78 -3.87
C LYS A 525 1.65 10.18 -3.79
N VAL A 526 2.26 10.52 -4.92
CA VAL A 526 3.63 11.04 -5.03
C VAL A 526 3.63 12.57 -4.91
N PHE A 527 4.57 13.11 -4.15
CA PHE A 527 4.79 14.54 -4.00
C PHE A 527 6.25 14.90 -4.26
N ILE A 528 6.49 16.02 -4.92
CA ILE A 528 7.83 16.61 -5.08
C ILE A 528 7.79 18.03 -4.55
N THR A 529 8.76 18.35 -3.71
CA THR A 529 8.86 19.63 -3.00
C THR A 529 10.29 20.15 -2.95
N SER A 530 10.45 21.36 -2.45
CA SER A 530 11.74 21.84 -1.95
C SER A 530 11.53 22.56 -0.62
N SER A 531 12.17 22.07 0.43
CA SER A 531 12.18 22.69 1.77
C SER A 531 13.07 23.94 1.86
N LYS A 532 13.78 24.29 0.79
CA LYS A 532 14.55 25.53 0.66
C LYS A 532 14.24 26.22 -0.66
N GLU A 533 14.44 27.53 -0.67
CA GLU A 533 14.37 28.39 -1.86
C GLU A 533 15.36 27.96 -2.95
N ASN A 534 15.04 28.27 -4.21
CA ASN A 534 15.84 28.01 -5.43
C ASN A 534 15.95 26.55 -5.87
N GLY A 535 15.19 25.63 -5.26
CA GLY A 535 15.04 24.27 -5.78
C GLY A 535 14.53 24.29 -7.22
N GLU A 536 14.99 23.37 -8.05
CA GLU A 536 14.67 23.36 -9.48
C GLU A 536 14.62 21.93 -10.03
N LEU A 537 13.56 21.62 -10.79
CA LEU A 537 13.44 20.37 -11.52
C LEU A 537 13.17 20.66 -12.99
N ASN A 538 14.09 20.20 -13.84
CA ASN A 538 14.03 20.41 -15.28
C ASN A 538 13.69 19.10 -15.99
N PHE A 539 12.53 19.05 -16.65
CA PHE A 539 12.23 17.97 -17.58
C PHE A 539 12.88 18.23 -18.93
N LEU A 540 13.80 17.37 -19.35
CA LEU A 540 14.63 17.52 -20.55
C LEU A 540 14.43 16.34 -21.52
N ASN A 541 14.02 16.64 -22.75
CA ASN A 541 13.87 15.66 -23.85
C ASN A 541 12.85 14.54 -23.60
N SER A 542 11.87 14.75 -22.71
CA SER A 542 10.76 13.82 -22.44
C SER A 542 9.92 13.59 -23.69
N LYS A 543 9.47 12.36 -23.94
CA LYS A 543 8.63 12.02 -25.10
C LYS A 543 7.51 11.11 -24.67
N ASN A 544 6.27 11.44 -25.04
CA ASN A 544 5.07 10.66 -24.76
C ASN A 544 5.04 10.19 -23.29
N TYR A 545 5.07 11.15 -22.38
CA TYR A 545 5.20 10.93 -20.94
C TYR A 545 4.06 11.63 -20.19
N ILE A 546 3.48 10.97 -19.19
CA ILE A 546 2.47 11.54 -18.29
C ILE A 546 2.93 11.45 -16.84
N TYR A 547 2.76 12.53 -16.07
CA TYR A 547 3.17 12.60 -14.68
C TYR A 547 1.98 12.76 -13.74
N HIS A 548 1.61 11.62 -13.14
CA HIS A 548 0.54 11.45 -12.15
C HIS A 548 0.80 12.16 -10.81
N GLY A 549 2.06 12.45 -10.50
CA GLY A 549 2.47 12.97 -9.18
C GLY A 549 2.23 14.48 -9.02
N ASN A 550 2.38 14.96 -7.78
CA ASN A 550 2.12 16.36 -7.45
C ASN A 550 3.42 17.15 -7.24
N PHE A 551 3.40 18.44 -7.58
CA PHE A 551 4.40 19.42 -7.16
C PHE A 551 3.82 20.35 -6.11
N ILE A 552 4.41 20.44 -4.92
CA ILE A 552 3.89 21.27 -3.83
C ILE A 552 5.05 21.92 -3.07
N SER A 553 5.04 23.25 -2.88
CA SER A 553 6.03 23.94 -2.04
C SER A 553 5.59 25.36 -1.68
N ASP A 554 5.91 25.75 -0.45
CA ASP A 554 5.78 27.13 0.03
C ASP A 554 6.97 28.03 -0.38
N ASN A 555 8.03 27.49 -0.98
CA ASN A 555 9.24 28.20 -1.45
C ASN A 555 9.19 28.41 -2.99
N ASP A 556 10.03 29.28 -3.56
CA ASP A 556 10.28 29.33 -5.01
C ASP A 556 11.01 28.06 -5.47
N PHE A 557 10.22 27.05 -5.81
CA PHE A 557 10.63 25.77 -6.37
C PHE A 557 10.15 25.69 -7.81
N LYS A 558 11.09 25.67 -8.75
CA LYS A 558 10.83 25.77 -10.20
C LYS A 558 10.67 24.40 -10.82
N VAL A 559 9.61 24.24 -11.61
CA VAL A 559 9.42 23.10 -12.51
C VAL A 559 9.48 23.65 -13.92
N ASN A 560 10.49 23.24 -14.70
CA ASN A 560 10.69 23.70 -16.07
C ASN A 560 10.60 22.52 -17.06
N VAL A 561 10.25 22.81 -18.31
CA VAL A 561 10.08 21.81 -19.37
C VAL A 561 10.81 22.27 -20.63
N LYS A 562 11.71 21.43 -21.18
CA LYS A 562 12.54 21.80 -22.32
C LYS A 562 12.81 20.66 -23.31
N ASN A 563 12.59 20.94 -24.61
CA ASN A 563 12.65 19.96 -25.71
C ASN A 563 11.73 18.74 -25.49
N SER A 564 10.62 18.90 -24.75
CA SER A 564 9.85 17.79 -24.19
C SER A 564 8.39 17.80 -24.64
N GLN A 565 7.74 16.64 -24.62
CA GLN A 565 6.28 16.47 -24.69
C GLN A 565 5.80 15.76 -23.41
N ILE A 566 5.04 16.47 -22.58
CA ILE A 566 4.63 16.00 -21.24
C ILE A 566 3.16 16.34 -20.98
N ILE A 567 2.44 15.38 -20.45
CA ILE A 567 1.11 15.56 -19.86
C ILE A 567 1.27 15.59 -18.34
N PHE A 568 0.59 16.53 -17.67
CA PHE A 568 0.47 16.56 -16.22
C PHE A 568 -1.00 16.37 -15.85
N ASP A 569 -1.29 15.29 -15.13
CA ASP A 569 -2.59 14.94 -14.57
C ASP A 569 -2.52 14.69 -13.05
N GLY A 570 -1.39 14.96 -12.41
CA GLY A 570 -1.32 15.34 -10.99
C GLY A 570 -1.62 16.83 -10.77
N ASN A 571 -1.27 17.37 -9.60
CA ASN A 571 -1.48 18.79 -9.26
C ASN A 571 -0.16 19.58 -9.18
N ILE A 572 -0.25 20.90 -9.40
CA ILE A 572 0.85 21.85 -9.12
C ILE A 572 0.34 22.90 -8.14
N TYR A 573 0.96 23.00 -6.97
CA TYR A 573 0.66 23.97 -5.92
C TYR A 573 1.94 24.71 -5.52
N ASN A 574 2.28 25.76 -6.28
CA ASN A 574 3.34 26.69 -5.91
C ASN A 574 3.07 28.10 -6.46
N ALA A 575 2.27 28.88 -5.74
CA ALA A 575 1.89 30.25 -6.11
C ALA A 575 3.06 31.27 -6.11
N LYS A 576 4.29 30.87 -5.77
CA LYS A 576 5.51 31.70 -5.90
C LYS A 576 6.29 31.40 -7.17
N SER A 577 6.18 30.18 -7.69
CA SER A 577 7.05 29.62 -8.74
C SER A 577 6.74 30.14 -10.14
N THR A 578 7.81 30.23 -10.95
CA THR A 578 7.73 30.45 -12.40
C THR A 578 8.12 29.19 -13.15
N MET A 579 7.21 28.66 -13.96
CA MET A 579 7.47 27.55 -14.87
C MET A 579 7.92 28.07 -16.23
N ASN A 580 9.07 27.58 -16.72
CA ASN A 580 9.59 27.91 -18.05
C ASN A 580 9.36 26.73 -19.00
N ILE A 581 8.80 27.00 -20.18
CA ILE A 581 8.49 26.01 -21.22
C ILE A 581 9.19 26.46 -22.53
N ASP A 582 10.26 25.77 -22.91
CA ASP A 582 11.12 26.09 -24.08
C ASP A 582 11.10 24.93 -25.08
N LYS A 583 10.73 25.18 -26.34
CA LYS A 583 10.66 24.18 -27.43
C LYS A 583 9.91 22.89 -27.05
N SER A 584 8.80 23.02 -26.34
CA SER A 584 8.10 21.89 -25.71
C SER A 584 6.60 21.91 -25.98
N LYS A 585 5.94 20.77 -25.75
CA LYS A 585 4.48 20.67 -25.61
C LYS A 585 4.15 20.25 -24.18
N VAL A 586 3.26 20.99 -23.53
CA VAL A 586 2.74 20.68 -22.20
C VAL A 586 1.22 20.61 -22.26
N ASP A 587 0.67 19.52 -21.73
CA ASP A 587 -0.77 19.31 -21.58
C ASP A 587 -1.13 19.29 -20.08
N PHE A 588 -1.96 20.23 -19.62
CA PHE A 588 -2.58 20.21 -18.30
C PHE A 588 -4.00 19.67 -18.42
N GLN A 589 -4.35 18.60 -17.70
CA GLN A 589 -5.63 17.92 -17.80
C GLN A 589 -6.10 17.37 -16.46
N GLY A 590 -7.39 17.14 -16.30
CA GLY A 590 -7.86 16.30 -15.20
C GLY A 590 -7.40 14.85 -15.33
N HIS A 591 -7.81 14.06 -14.36
CA HIS A 591 -7.36 12.70 -14.17
C HIS A 591 -8.56 11.74 -14.05
N PRO A 592 -8.62 10.64 -14.80
CA PRO A 592 -9.75 9.71 -14.73
C PRO A 592 -9.82 9.07 -13.34
N ILE A 593 -11.02 8.89 -12.78
CA ILE A 593 -11.15 8.20 -11.50
C ILE A 593 -10.77 6.74 -11.69
N ILE A 594 -9.77 6.26 -10.94
CA ILE A 594 -9.27 4.90 -11.10
C ILE A 594 -10.20 3.91 -10.41
N HIS A 595 -10.62 2.89 -11.15
CA HIS A 595 -11.45 1.78 -10.70
C HIS A 595 -10.69 0.46 -10.59
N ALA A 596 -11.25 -0.47 -9.84
CA ALA A 596 -10.88 -1.88 -9.88
C ALA A 596 -11.57 -2.54 -11.08
N TYR A 597 -10.97 -3.59 -11.64
CA TYR A 597 -11.42 -4.16 -12.90
C TYR A 597 -11.26 -5.68 -12.93
N VAL A 598 -11.92 -6.31 -13.91
CA VAL A 598 -11.93 -7.77 -14.09
C VAL A 598 -11.51 -8.18 -15.50
N ASP A 599 -11.09 -9.44 -15.66
CA ASP A 599 -10.83 -10.00 -16.99
C ASP A 599 -12.13 -10.19 -17.80
N GLU A 600 -11.99 -10.16 -19.13
CA GLU A 600 -13.07 -10.36 -20.12
C GLU A 600 -13.92 -11.63 -19.88
N LYS A 601 -13.33 -12.68 -19.31
CA LYS A 601 -14.04 -13.92 -18.98
C LYS A 601 -14.95 -13.73 -17.77
N THR A 602 -14.50 -12.97 -16.78
CA THR A 602 -15.25 -12.61 -15.58
C THR A 602 -16.39 -11.64 -15.91
N LEU A 603 -16.14 -10.62 -16.74
CA LEU A 603 -17.21 -9.71 -17.21
C LEU A 603 -18.34 -10.51 -17.88
N LYS A 604 -18.02 -11.43 -18.80
CA LYS A 604 -18.99 -12.32 -19.45
C LYS A 604 -19.72 -13.28 -18.50
N ASN A 605 -19.25 -13.46 -17.26
CA ASN A 605 -19.98 -14.19 -16.23
C ASN A 605 -20.89 -13.27 -15.42
N LEU A 606 -20.48 -12.02 -15.18
CA LEU A 606 -21.29 -10.98 -14.55
C LEU A 606 -22.49 -10.59 -15.43
N GLU A 607 -22.29 -10.40 -16.74
CA GLU A 607 -23.35 -10.03 -17.69
C GLU A 607 -24.51 -11.03 -17.71
N LYS A 608 -24.21 -12.34 -17.62
CA LYS A 608 -25.21 -13.43 -17.57
C LYS A 608 -26.16 -13.34 -16.37
N ILE A 609 -25.79 -12.59 -15.33
CA ILE A 609 -26.57 -12.39 -14.10
C ILE A 609 -26.93 -10.90 -13.89
N GLY A 610 -26.90 -10.08 -14.95
CA GLY A 610 -27.28 -8.66 -14.87
C GLY A 610 -26.35 -7.83 -14.00
N GLN A 611 -25.06 -8.20 -13.96
CA GLN A 611 -23.98 -7.43 -13.35
C GLN A 611 -23.02 -6.89 -14.44
N SER A 612 -22.26 -5.86 -14.10
CA SER A 612 -21.19 -5.31 -14.94
C SER A 612 -20.03 -4.85 -14.05
N ALA A 613 -18.85 -4.70 -14.65
CA ALA A 613 -17.62 -4.19 -14.05
C ALA A 613 -16.70 -3.65 -15.15
N PHE A 614 -15.75 -2.77 -14.80
CA PHE A 614 -14.73 -2.33 -15.75
C PHE A 614 -13.77 -3.48 -16.11
N THR A 615 -13.15 -3.40 -17.30
CA THR A 615 -12.08 -4.33 -17.74
C THR A 615 -10.68 -3.70 -17.73
N LYS A 616 -10.58 -2.44 -17.28
CA LYS A 616 -9.34 -1.68 -17.09
C LYS A 616 -9.48 -0.73 -15.90
N GLY A 617 -8.36 -0.28 -15.35
CA GLY A 617 -8.37 0.67 -14.23
C GLY A 617 -8.92 2.05 -14.59
N VAL A 618 -8.70 2.50 -15.82
CA VAL A 618 -9.19 3.77 -16.37
C VAL A 618 -9.60 3.59 -17.83
N ASP A 619 -10.58 4.37 -18.30
CA ASP A 619 -10.95 4.46 -19.72
C ASP A 619 -11.16 5.92 -20.14
N ILE A 620 -10.68 6.28 -21.33
CA ILE A 620 -10.74 7.66 -21.84
C ILE A 620 -12.17 8.14 -22.11
N ALA A 621 -13.12 7.20 -22.22
CA ALA A 621 -14.54 7.45 -22.38
C ALA A 621 -15.35 7.41 -21.06
N GLN A 622 -14.71 7.21 -19.90
CA GLN A 622 -15.44 7.23 -18.63
C GLN A 622 -15.97 8.63 -18.29
N ASP A 623 -17.12 8.70 -17.62
CA ASP A 623 -17.78 9.97 -17.30
C ASP A 623 -17.17 10.69 -16.09
N ASP A 624 -16.50 9.97 -15.19
CA ASP A 624 -16.09 10.45 -13.88
C ASP A 624 -14.58 10.73 -13.78
N TRP A 625 -14.26 12.02 -13.63
CA TRP A 625 -12.91 12.54 -13.63
C TRP A 625 -12.67 13.43 -12.41
N GLU A 626 -11.44 13.43 -11.92
CA GLU A 626 -10.95 14.33 -10.90
C GLU A 626 -10.47 15.63 -11.55
N THR A 627 -11.01 16.77 -11.09
CA THR A 627 -10.43 18.07 -11.45
C THR A 627 -9.03 18.20 -10.88
N ARG A 628 -8.09 18.68 -11.70
CA ARG A 628 -6.70 18.95 -11.31
C ARG A 628 -6.40 20.44 -11.29
N HIS A 629 -5.58 20.85 -10.33
CA HIS A 629 -5.27 22.25 -10.06
C HIS A 629 -3.80 22.56 -10.32
N TYR A 630 -3.57 23.66 -11.03
CA TYR A 630 -2.24 24.16 -11.40
C TYR A 630 -2.15 25.62 -10.96
N ILE A 631 -1.66 25.83 -9.75
CA ILE A 631 -1.51 27.15 -9.12
C ILE A 631 -0.04 27.51 -9.13
N LEU A 632 0.32 28.47 -9.98
CA LEU A 632 1.68 28.97 -10.19
C LEU A 632 1.67 30.50 -10.06
N LYS A 633 2.84 31.12 -9.86
CA LYS A 633 2.94 32.57 -10.02
C LYS A 633 2.82 32.94 -11.49
N LYS A 634 3.60 32.26 -12.34
CA LYS A 634 3.81 32.65 -13.73
C LYS A 634 4.19 31.45 -14.60
N ILE A 635 3.77 31.47 -15.86
CA ILE A 635 4.25 30.56 -16.90
C ILE A 635 4.88 31.41 -18.01
N ASP A 636 6.11 31.07 -18.41
CA ASP A 636 6.79 31.65 -19.56
C ASP A 636 6.97 30.58 -20.64
N LEU A 637 6.38 30.82 -21.81
CA LEU A 637 6.44 29.95 -22.98
C LEU A 637 7.25 30.58 -24.10
N LYS A 638 8.12 29.77 -24.71
CA LYS A 638 8.91 30.14 -25.87
C LYS A 638 8.98 28.98 -26.86
N ASP A 639 8.69 29.25 -28.14
CA ASP A 639 8.76 28.24 -29.21
C ASP A 639 7.94 26.96 -28.90
N SER A 640 6.87 27.09 -28.11
CA SER A 640 6.20 25.99 -27.38
C SER A 640 4.69 25.96 -27.51
N TYR A 641 4.08 24.82 -27.14
CA TYR A 641 2.65 24.56 -27.11
C TYR A 641 2.17 24.31 -25.68
N LEU A 642 1.06 24.92 -25.29
CA LEU A 642 0.39 24.67 -24.02
C LEU A 642 -1.09 24.39 -24.24
N ASN A 643 -1.54 23.23 -23.77
CA ASN A 643 -2.94 22.86 -23.72
C ASN A 643 -3.42 22.89 -22.26
N LEU A 644 -4.62 23.42 -22.06
CA LEU A 644 -5.42 23.24 -20.85
C LEU A 644 -6.69 22.49 -21.27
N SER A 645 -6.77 21.21 -20.96
CA SER A 645 -7.80 20.27 -21.39
C SER A 645 -8.90 20.11 -20.35
N SER A 646 -9.86 19.21 -20.59
CA SER A 646 -10.99 18.97 -19.68
C SER A 646 -10.57 18.71 -18.24
N TYR A 647 -11.41 19.16 -17.30
CA TYR A 647 -11.24 18.99 -15.85
C TYR A 647 -9.93 19.58 -15.29
N ALA A 648 -9.43 20.67 -15.89
CA ALA A 648 -8.23 21.36 -15.45
C ALA A 648 -8.50 22.81 -15.01
N ASN A 649 -7.88 23.21 -13.90
CA ASN A 649 -7.98 24.54 -13.30
C ASN A 649 -6.59 25.17 -13.19
N LEU A 650 -6.28 26.09 -14.11
CA LEU A 650 -5.00 26.80 -14.17
C LEU A 650 -5.14 28.21 -13.59
N GLN A 651 -4.33 28.53 -12.58
CA GLN A 651 -4.30 29.84 -11.91
C GLN A 651 -2.88 30.39 -11.92
N VAL A 652 -2.72 31.56 -12.52
CA VAL A 652 -1.46 32.31 -12.63
C VAL A 652 -1.69 33.80 -12.46
N GLN A 653 -0.63 34.55 -12.13
CA GLN A 653 -0.63 36.00 -12.34
C GLN A 653 -0.50 36.30 -13.84
N ASP A 654 0.51 35.71 -14.49
CA ASP A 654 0.79 35.90 -15.91
C ASP A 654 1.12 34.57 -16.63
N LEU A 655 0.53 34.37 -17.79
CA LEU A 655 0.91 33.39 -18.81
C LEU A 655 1.47 34.16 -19.99
N ASN A 656 2.79 34.14 -20.18
CA ASN A 656 3.47 34.89 -21.25
C ASN A 656 3.84 33.93 -22.38
N ALA A 657 3.21 34.06 -23.53
CA ALA A 657 3.51 33.28 -24.72
C ALA A 657 4.33 34.11 -25.72
N LYS A 658 5.52 33.62 -26.07
CA LYS A 658 6.35 34.15 -27.15
C LYS A 658 6.58 33.08 -28.23
N ASP A 659 6.29 33.41 -29.48
CA ASP A 659 6.49 32.51 -30.63
C ASP A 659 5.79 31.13 -30.44
N SER A 660 4.67 31.12 -29.70
CA SER A 660 4.06 29.95 -29.07
C SER A 660 2.59 29.74 -29.46
N SER A 661 1.98 28.64 -29.00
CA SER A 661 0.55 28.36 -29.11
C SER A 661 -0.06 28.02 -27.75
N VAL A 662 -1.20 28.62 -27.41
CA VAL A 662 -1.94 28.34 -26.16
C VAL A 662 -3.38 27.94 -26.51
N ILE A 663 -3.82 26.77 -26.04
CA ILE A 663 -5.18 26.27 -26.23
C ILE A 663 -5.81 26.06 -24.85
N LEU A 664 -6.73 26.95 -24.49
CA LEU A 664 -7.58 26.82 -23.30
C LEU A 664 -8.89 26.15 -23.72
N GLY A 665 -9.19 25.01 -23.12
CA GLY A 665 -10.24 24.10 -23.59
C GLY A 665 -9.78 23.28 -24.79
N SER A 666 -8.64 22.60 -24.66
CA SER A 666 -8.18 21.65 -25.65
C SER A 666 -9.06 20.40 -25.68
N LYS A 667 -9.31 19.89 -26.89
CA LYS A 667 -9.95 18.59 -27.14
C LYS A 667 -8.98 17.41 -27.07
N GLU A 668 -7.71 17.68 -26.78
CA GLU A 668 -6.72 16.64 -26.56
C GLU A 668 -6.76 16.20 -25.10
N ILE A 669 -6.94 14.90 -24.87
CA ILE A 669 -6.86 14.31 -23.54
C ILE A 669 -6.16 12.96 -23.64
N SER A 670 -5.43 12.58 -22.59
CA SER A 670 -4.70 11.33 -22.51
C SER A 670 -5.00 10.58 -21.21
N ILE A 671 -4.79 9.27 -21.24
CA ILE A 671 -4.80 8.39 -20.06
C ILE A 671 -3.59 7.47 -20.09
N ASP A 672 -3.26 6.90 -18.94
CA ASP A 672 -2.31 5.80 -18.81
C ASP A 672 -3.07 4.54 -18.41
N GLU A 673 -3.16 3.54 -19.30
CA GLU A 673 -3.83 2.26 -18.97
C GLU A 673 -3.08 1.45 -17.90
N LYS A 674 -1.92 1.92 -17.44
CA LYS A 674 -1.11 1.37 -16.35
C LYS A 674 -1.15 2.20 -15.06
N ASP A 675 -2.02 3.20 -14.94
CA ASP A 675 -2.12 4.03 -13.73
C ASP A 675 -2.32 3.21 -12.43
N MET A 676 -1.57 3.55 -11.38
CA MET A 676 -1.35 2.77 -10.15
C MET A 676 -0.72 1.37 -10.32
N GLU A 677 -0.40 0.94 -11.53
CA GLU A 677 0.29 -0.31 -11.87
C GLU A 677 1.60 -0.06 -12.67
N ASN A 678 2.02 1.19 -12.79
CA ASN A 678 3.22 1.60 -13.52
C ASN A 678 4.48 1.02 -12.90
N ILE A 679 4.56 1.02 -11.56
CA ILE A 679 5.68 0.46 -10.81
C ILE A 679 5.29 -0.92 -10.30
N PHE A 680 5.98 -1.94 -10.79
CA PHE A 680 5.70 -3.33 -10.43
C PHE A 680 6.98 -4.13 -10.17
N TYR A 681 6.84 -5.20 -9.39
CA TYR A 681 7.91 -6.12 -9.07
C TYR A 681 7.96 -7.23 -10.15
N LYS A 682 9.12 -7.45 -10.76
CA LYS A 682 9.30 -8.27 -11.98
C LYS A 682 8.88 -9.74 -11.83
N ASN A 683 9.01 -10.30 -10.62
CA ASN A 683 8.83 -11.72 -10.34
C ASN A 683 7.59 -12.03 -9.48
N VAL A 684 6.51 -11.25 -9.60
CA VAL A 684 5.21 -11.55 -8.96
C VAL A 684 4.52 -12.71 -9.71
N GLY A 685 4.95 -13.94 -9.40
CA GLY A 685 4.40 -15.18 -9.97
C GLY A 685 3.41 -15.91 -9.05
N GLU A 686 2.71 -16.91 -9.60
CA GLU A 686 1.83 -17.83 -8.85
C GLU A 686 2.59 -18.85 -7.98
N ASP A 687 3.88 -19.06 -8.29
CA ASP A 687 4.79 -19.87 -7.47
C ASP A 687 5.07 -19.21 -6.11
N TYR A 688 5.34 -20.03 -5.09
CA TYR A 688 5.57 -19.65 -3.69
C TYR A 688 6.80 -18.73 -3.43
N GLY A 689 7.33 -18.02 -4.43
CA GLY A 689 8.47 -17.10 -4.28
C GLY A 689 9.84 -17.77 -4.10
N TYR A 690 9.93 -19.10 -4.21
CA TYR A 690 11.17 -19.87 -4.05
C TYR A 690 12.30 -19.45 -5.01
N PHE A 691 11.96 -18.84 -6.15
CA PHE A 691 12.88 -18.47 -7.23
C PHE A 691 12.97 -16.95 -7.49
N ALA A 692 12.45 -16.11 -6.60
CA ALA A 692 12.51 -14.66 -6.79
C ALA A 692 13.96 -14.17 -6.74
N TYR A 693 14.51 -13.81 -7.90
CA TYR A 693 15.79 -13.12 -8.01
C TYR A 693 15.70 -11.76 -7.33
N THR A 694 16.62 -11.53 -6.41
CA THR A 694 16.76 -10.29 -5.63
C THR A 694 18.01 -9.51 -6.05
N GLY A 695 18.01 -8.22 -5.77
CA GLY A 695 19.13 -7.31 -6.03
C GLY A 695 18.81 -6.16 -7.00
N ILE A 696 19.78 -5.26 -7.17
CA ILE A 696 19.61 -3.98 -7.88
C ILE A 696 19.32 -4.20 -9.36
N GLY A 697 18.34 -3.48 -9.89
CA GLY A 697 17.92 -3.54 -11.30
C GLY A 697 17.29 -4.87 -11.71
N LYS A 698 17.05 -5.78 -10.76
CA LYS A 698 16.45 -7.11 -11.00
C LYS A 698 14.99 -7.18 -10.54
N GLU A 699 14.63 -6.34 -9.57
CA GLU A 699 13.36 -6.39 -8.83
C GLU A 699 12.29 -5.45 -9.40
N MET A 700 12.55 -4.14 -9.43
CA MET A 700 11.56 -3.14 -9.81
C MET A 700 11.60 -2.80 -11.31
N LEU A 701 10.44 -2.53 -11.88
CA LEU A 701 10.26 -2.05 -13.25
C LEU A 701 9.29 -0.88 -13.29
N TYR A 702 9.36 -0.09 -14.38
CA TYR A 702 8.44 1.02 -14.66
C TYR A 702 7.95 0.98 -16.11
N GLU A 703 6.64 1.04 -16.31
CA GLU A 703 5.98 1.04 -17.62
C GLU A 703 4.79 2.01 -17.62
N GLN A 704 4.55 2.70 -18.75
CA GLN A 704 3.32 3.45 -19.02
C GLN A 704 2.72 3.01 -20.35
N ASN A 705 1.40 3.05 -20.49
CA ASN A 705 0.68 2.71 -21.71
C ASN A 705 -0.29 3.85 -22.06
N LEU A 706 0.22 4.85 -22.77
CA LEU A 706 -0.55 6.06 -23.06
C LEU A 706 -1.55 5.85 -24.18
N LYS A 707 -2.77 6.35 -23.95
CA LYS A 707 -3.79 6.52 -25.00
C LYS A 707 -4.27 7.95 -25.01
N SER A 708 -4.37 8.53 -26.20
CA SER A 708 -4.79 9.92 -26.40
C SER A 708 -5.87 9.99 -27.49
N ILE A 709 -6.82 10.90 -27.30
CA ILE A 709 -7.75 11.34 -28.34
C ILE A 709 -7.63 12.87 -28.52
N ASN A 710 -7.99 13.37 -29.70
CA ASN A 710 -7.86 14.78 -30.08
C ASN A 710 -9.19 15.47 -30.45
N ASP A 711 -10.32 14.77 -30.28
CA ASP A 711 -11.67 15.30 -30.47
C ASP A 711 -12.57 14.99 -29.26
N SER A 712 -12.02 15.11 -28.04
CA SER A 712 -12.80 14.93 -26.81
C SER A 712 -13.85 16.04 -26.61
N GLU A 713 -14.87 15.76 -25.79
CA GLU A 713 -15.72 16.84 -25.30
C GLU A 713 -14.97 17.64 -24.23
N VAL A 714 -14.91 18.96 -24.44
CA VAL A 714 -14.37 19.91 -23.46
C VAL A 714 -15.36 20.12 -22.33
N LYS A 715 -14.97 19.72 -21.12
CA LYS A 715 -15.75 19.79 -19.88
C LYS A 715 -14.92 20.47 -18.78
N GLU A 716 -15.54 21.34 -17.98
CA GLU A 716 -14.98 21.84 -16.71
C GLU A 716 -13.56 22.43 -16.79
N VAL A 717 -13.31 23.32 -17.76
CA VAL A 717 -12.02 24.02 -17.91
C VAL A 717 -12.08 25.41 -17.29
N TYR A 718 -11.12 25.71 -16.42
CA TYR A 718 -11.03 26.98 -15.69
C TYR A 718 -9.64 27.61 -15.85
N PHE A 719 -9.60 28.88 -16.26
CA PHE A 719 -8.38 29.66 -16.34
C PHE A 719 -8.53 30.96 -15.56
N LYS A 720 -7.55 31.28 -14.71
CA LYS A 720 -7.47 32.54 -13.97
C LYS A 720 -6.08 33.17 -14.17
N GLY A 721 -6.02 34.40 -14.69
CA GLY A 721 -4.77 35.16 -14.85
C GLY A 721 -4.71 36.07 -16.08
N ASN A 722 -3.57 36.71 -16.30
CA ASN A 722 -3.31 37.47 -17.52
C ASN A 722 -2.73 36.56 -18.62
N LEU A 723 -3.35 36.56 -19.80
CA LEU A 723 -2.84 35.91 -21.01
C LEU A 723 -2.10 36.95 -21.87
N ASN A 724 -0.78 36.95 -21.83
CA ASN A 724 0.09 37.91 -22.51
C ASN A 724 0.69 37.28 -23.78
N LEU A 725 0.34 37.80 -24.96
CA LEU A 725 0.66 37.19 -26.26
C LEU A 725 1.63 38.05 -27.09
N ASN A 726 2.74 37.44 -27.51
CA ASN A 726 3.73 38.02 -28.43
C ASN A 726 4.03 37.02 -29.56
N ASN A 727 3.69 37.38 -30.80
CA ASN A 727 3.78 36.51 -31.97
C ASN A 727 3.27 35.06 -31.70
N SER A 728 2.16 34.92 -30.98
CA SER A 728 1.65 33.65 -30.45
C SER A 728 0.18 33.41 -30.81
N TYR A 729 -0.17 32.18 -31.11
CA TYR A 729 -1.56 31.76 -31.35
C TYR A 729 -2.27 31.51 -30.02
N ALA A 730 -3.54 31.88 -29.93
CA ALA A 730 -4.38 31.52 -28.80
C ALA A 730 -5.77 31.04 -29.24
N SER A 731 -6.27 29.99 -28.60
CA SER A 731 -7.65 29.51 -28.74
C SER A 731 -8.26 29.32 -27.36
N ILE A 732 -9.42 29.93 -27.12
CA ILE A 732 -10.17 29.81 -25.87
C ILE A 732 -11.56 29.25 -26.22
N TYR A 733 -11.81 28.01 -25.81
CA TYR A 733 -13.00 27.24 -26.14
C TYR A 733 -13.62 26.61 -24.88
N LYS A 734 -14.95 26.70 -24.71
CA LYS A 734 -15.69 26.12 -23.56
C LYS A 734 -15.02 26.33 -22.18
N THR A 735 -14.30 27.44 -22.01
CA THR A 735 -13.50 27.73 -20.81
C THR A 735 -14.21 28.78 -19.96
N ASN A 736 -14.14 28.65 -18.63
CA ASN A 736 -14.43 29.73 -17.70
C ASN A 736 -13.14 30.53 -17.49
N PHE A 737 -13.06 31.73 -18.08
CA PHE A 737 -11.87 32.57 -18.12
C PHE A 737 -12.03 33.78 -17.19
N GLU A 738 -11.11 33.99 -16.25
CA GLU A 738 -11.09 35.15 -15.35
C GLU A 738 -9.75 35.89 -15.46
N GLY A 739 -9.76 37.08 -16.07
CA GLY A 739 -8.55 37.92 -16.16
C GLY A 739 -8.48 38.76 -17.44
N SER A 740 -7.26 39.05 -17.91
CA SER A 740 -7.01 39.92 -19.06
C SER A 740 -6.37 39.17 -20.23
N ILE A 741 -6.67 39.57 -21.47
CA ILE A 741 -5.97 39.09 -22.68
C ILE A 741 -5.22 40.28 -23.30
N ASN A 742 -3.89 40.23 -23.27
CA ASN A 742 -3.01 41.29 -23.73
C ASN A 742 -2.32 40.89 -25.04
N ALA A 743 -2.84 41.37 -26.17
CA ALA A 743 -2.39 40.99 -27.52
C ALA A 743 -1.89 42.18 -28.38
N PHE A 744 -1.52 43.30 -27.77
CA PHE A 744 -1.27 44.60 -28.43
C PHE A 744 -0.15 44.63 -29.50
N LYS A 745 0.67 43.59 -29.60
CA LYS A 745 1.69 43.41 -30.66
C LYS A 745 1.65 42.00 -31.26
N ASN A 746 0.47 41.38 -31.28
CA ASN A 746 0.29 40.01 -31.74
C ASN A 746 -0.29 39.98 -33.16
N GLU A 747 0.52 39.58 -34.15
CA GLU A 747 0.08 39.42 -35.54
C GLU A 747 -0.63 38.06 -35.80
N LYS A 748 -0.69 37.18 -34.79
CA LYS A 748 -1.33 35.86 -34.88
C LYS A 748 -2.77 35.88 -34.34
N ILE A 749 -3.55 34.90 -34.80
CA ILE A 749 -4.97 34.73 -34.48
C ILE A 749 -5.18 34.48 -32.98
N VAL A 750 -6.19 35.13 -32.42
CA VAL A 750 -6.78 34.85 -31.11
C VAL A 750 -8.24 34.50 -31.31
N SER A 751 -8.61 33.24 -31.04
CA SER A 751 -9.95 32.70 -31.24
C SER A 751 -10.69 32.56 -29.91
N LEU A 752 -11.87 33.18 -29.78
CA LEU A 752 -12.73 33.10 -28.58
C LEU A 752 -14.07 32.46 -28.97
N ASN A 753 -14.38 31.28 -28.44
CA ASN A 753 -15.58 30.52 -28.81
C ASN A 753 -16.24 29.85 -27.59
N GLN A 754 -17.57 29.94 -27.48
CA GLN A 754 -18.39 29.20 -26.49
C GLN A 754 -17.88 29.27 -25.03
N SER A 755 -17.18 30.34 -24.66
CA SER A 755 -16.51 30.50 -23.36
C SER A 755 -17.21 31.56 -22.52
N LYS A 756 -17.05 31.48 -21.19
CA LYS A 756 -17.54 32.49 -20.24
C LYS A 756 -16.35 33.35 -19.80
N PHE A 757 -16.57 34.66 -19.77
CA PHE A 757 -15.61 35.71 -19.38
C PHE A 757 -16.22 36.56 -18.27
#